data_AF-A0AAJ2WFM3-F1
#
_entry.id   AF-A0AAJ2WFM3-F1
#
_cell.length_a   1.000
_cell.length_b   1.000
_cell.length_c   1.000
_cell.angle_alpha   90.00
_cell.angle_beta   90.00
_cell.angle_gamma   90.00
#
_symmetry.space_group_name_H-M   'P 1'
#
loop_
_entity.id
_entity.type
_entity.pdbx_description
1 polymer ?
#
loop_
_entity_poly.entity_id
_entity_poly.type
_entity_poly.pdbx_seq_one_letter_code
_entity_poly.pdbx_strand_id
1 'polypeptide(L)'
;MSLKMSKLLDIEKYLLLELVYFHLPSQYKNQITRETPIKLDEYIDLIEQCGCSTYPGFISRSRHGSQYKRRRQAHFKRIYASSDNLDDVIITGYRNDNYGCYGNSDDKIKSSFVGIAMEDCENNGAVVFSGCEQMDLSSIVLDWGGCLIASLGVVTAHHHKAIDFFDYYMTGILGERNLFGHSKGGNLATYVYINRLDENTNAYCVNAQPYCWYTMSDSQKAALKTDRFEYIVHANDPTRKASYVSYISRTAPLNRYANRHFIDIHGFAEVSFDEFGNLEGTRVIRETNSRLKTRFFNDYATEKRLTHDECLAQFQENIDKIISLPRLLSTTLDEILLVTEAQAAIIWLRDEDTRGSFIYPLIIKGPRAEDLYQLKLRPGQGIAAQSVFAGLPLYIKDFRHYRLQVGSLKRAMGLTITSEIAVPLGIDESEVFGALELVNKQNGFFSVEDFALVNEMTLVMLDVFKKSGKSLDNYRDFSLLQIRKGGKPIFAVEKNGYQEENFITQEEKSFFLKKIMGQSLESDERLIFNRVTFTRNKQDQLKRLRKQEYVMIFENSHLRVSKTRVKTVLVALLLHLRENRINLNALASMIGLEDKMNTSIKDLSGAEYIRLEYGMARIRRPQLIIVNTPPRGVSTAAFLALCSRLKKDCEKKVATVIVLTDK
;
A
#
# COMPACT_ATOMS: atom_id res chain seq x y z
N MET A 1 -14.51 -32.59 33.11
CA MET A 1 -13.38 -32.14 32.26
C MET A 1 -13.54 -30.64 31.98
N SER A 2 -12.74 -30.02 31.10
CA SER A 2 -12.60 -28.55 31.12
C SER A 2 -12.39 -27.91 29.75
N LEU A 3 -12.95 -26.71 29.55
CA LEU A 3 -12.70 -25.77 28.46
C LEU A 3 -11.29 -25.18 28.45
N LYS A 4 -10.39 -25.58 29.38
CA LYS A 4 -8.99 -25.17 29.34
C LYS A 4 -8.35 -25.47 27.98
N MET A 5 -7.78 -24.45 27.36
CA MET A 5 -7.26 -24.49 25.99
C MET A 5 -6.16 -25.55 25.80
N SER A 6 -5.42 -25.85 26.87
CA SER A 6 -4.36 -26.87 26.93
C SER A 6 -4.87 -28.31 27.04
N LYS A 7 -6.11 -28.51 27.48
CA LYS A 7 -6.74 -29.84 27.61
C LYS A 7 -7.56 -30.23 26.37
N LEU A 8 -8.07 -29.24 25.64
CA LEU A 8 -8.86 -29.46 24.43
C LEU A 8 -7.99 -29.95 23.26
N LEU A 9 -8.45 -31.00 22.60
CA LEU A 9 -7.91 -31.51 21.33
C LEU A 9 -8.28 -30.57 20.17
N ASP A 10 -7.50 -30.57 19.08
CA ASP A 10 -7.83 -29.71 17.93
C ASP A 10 -9.19 -30.05 17.33
N ILE A 11 -9.55 -31.33 17.28
CA ILE A 11 -10.86 -31.77 16.78
C ILE A 11 -12.02 -31.24 17.64
N GLU A 12 -11.81 -31.12 18.95
CA GLU A 12 -12.79 -30.54 19.88
C GLU A 12 -12.88 -29.02 19.67
N LYS A 13 -11.74 -28.33 19.50
CA LYS A 13 -11.70 -26.89 19.19
C LYS A 13 -12.39 -26.58 17.85
N TYR A 14 -12.21 -27.42 16.84
CA TYR A 14 -12.92 -27.31 15.56
C TYR A 14 -14.42 -27.55 15.70
N LEU A 15 -14.83 -28.47 16.58
CA LEU A 15 -16.24 -28.65 16.91
C LEU A 15 -16.84 -27.36 17.49
N LEU A 16 -16.20 -26.76 18.49
CA LEU A 16 -16.65 -25.53 19.12
C LEU A 16 -16.70 -24.35 18.13
N LEU A 17 -15.69 -24.24 17.25
CA LEU A 17 -15.62 -23.22 16.19
C LEU A 17 -16.78 -23.29 15.21
N GLU A 18 -17.28 -24.50 14.93
CA GLU A 18 -18.28 -24.70 13.89
C GLU A 18 -19.72 -24.51 14.41
N LEU A 19 -19.96 -24.61 15.72
CA LEU A 19 -21.28 -24.42 16.35
C LEU A 19 -21.95 -23.09 15.95
N VAL A 20 -21.16 -22.03 15.81
CA VAL A 20 -21.65 -20.68 15.50
C VAL A 20 -22.30 -20.56 14.11
N TYR A 21 -22.05 -21.52 13.21
CA TYR A 21 -22.66 -21.56 11.87
C TYR A 21 -24.04 -22.26 11.87
N PHE A 22 -24.45 -22.86 12.98
CA PHE A 22 -25.77 -23.45 13.15
C PHE A 22 -26.71 -22.45 13.80
N HIS A 23 -27.47 -21.74 12.97
CA HIS A 23 -28.43 -20.76 13.47
C HIS A 23 -29.68 -21.43 14.02
N LEU A 24 -30.08 -21.04 15.23
CA LEU A 24 -31.36 -21.44 15.82
C LEU A 24 -32.50 -20.56 15.28
N PRO A 25 -33.73 -21.11 15.19
CA PRO A 25 -34.91 -20.32 14.90
C PRO A 25 -35.13 -19.18 15.91
N SER A 26 -35.78 -18.10 15.45
CA SER A 26 -35.98 -16.89 16.25
C SER A 26 -36.72 -17.10 17.57
N GLN A 27 -37.49 -18.18 17.73
CA GLN A 27 -38.13 -18.52 19.00
C GLN A 27 -37.14 -18.83 20.13
N TYR A 28 -35.93 -19.29 19.81
CA TYR A 28 -34.85 -19.53 20.78
C TYR A 28 -34.03 -18.26 21.06
N LYS A 29 -34.36 -17.13 20.41
CA LYS A 29 -33.79 -15.83 20.71
C LYS A 29 -34.05 -15.50 22.19
N ASN A 30 -32.99 -15.27 22.95
CA ASN A 30 -33.02 -14.97 24.38
C ASN A 30 -33.46 -16.12 25.30
N GLN A 31 -33.64 -17.36 24.81
CA GLN A 31 -33.97 -18.50 25.67
C GLN A 31 -32.74 -19.15 26.31
N ILE A 32 -31.57 -19.02 25.67
CA ILE A 32 -30.31 -19.57 26.18
C ILE A 32 -29.53 -18.44 26.85
N THR A 33 -29.48 -18.47 28.18
CA THR A 33 -28.89 -17.43 29.04
C THR A 33 -28.11 -18.07 30.19
N ARG A 34 -27.51 -17.28 31.08
CA ARG A 34 -26.85 -17.82 32.28
C ARG A 34 -27.85 -18.41 33.26
N GLU A 35 -29.06 -17.88 33.28
CA GLU A 35 -30.17 -18.32 34.13
C GLU A 35 -30.86 -19.57 33.56
N THR A 36 -30.77 -19.76 32.24
CA THR A 36 -31.34 -20.88 31.50
C THR A 36 -30.30 -21.50 30.55
N PRO A 37 -29.19 -22.05 31.10
CA PRO A 37 -28.17 -22.68 30.27
C PRO A 37 -28.68 -24.01 29.73
N ILE A 38 -28.12 -24.43 28.59
CA ILE A 38 -28.39 -25.73 27.97
C ILE A 38 -27.09 -26.52 27.89
N LYS A 39 -27.13 -27.83 28.13
CA LYS A 39 -25.94 -28.65 27.96
C LYS A 39 -25.52 -28.72 26.49
N LEU A 40 -24.24 -28.92 26.22
CA LEU A 40 -23.72 -28.94 24.86
C LEU A 40 -24.34 -30.08 24.02
N ASP A 41 -24.56 -31.26 24.59
CA ASP A 41 -25.27 -32.37 23.92
C ASP A 41 -26.73 -32.03 23.58
N GLU A 42 -27.46 -31.45 24.53
CA GLU A 42 -28.83 -30.98 24.33
C GLU A 42 -28.90 -29.87 23.27
N TYR A 43 -27.91 -28.99 23.22
CA TYR A 43 -27.79 -27.97 22.18
C TYR A 43 -27.53 -28.58 20.79
N ILE A 44 -26.67 -29.60 20.71
CA ILE A 44 -26.41 -30.34 19.47
C ILE A 44 -27.68 -31.04 18.97
N ASP A 45 -28.45 -31.65 19.88
CA ASP A 45 -29.75 -32.27 19.58
C ASP A 45 -30.79 -31.24 19.13
N LEU A 46 -30.83 -30.07 19.77
CA LEU A 46 -31.70 -28.97 19.39
C LEU A 46 -31.42 -28.51 17.95
N ILE A 47 -30.14 -28.39 17.55
CA ILE A 47 -29.79 -28.02 16.17
C ILE A 47 -30.31 -29.07 15.16
N GLU A 48 -30.31 -30.36 15.51
CA GLU A 48 -30.87 -31.43 14.69
C GLU A 48 -32.38 -31.24 14.49
N GLN A 49 -33.12 -31.04 15.57
CA GLN A 49 -34.57 -30.85 15.56
C GLN A 49 -34.99 -29.62 14.74
N CYS A 50 -34.18 -28.57 14.72
CA CYS A 50 -34.46 -27.34 13.96
C CYS A 50 -34.43 -27.53 12.42
N GLY A 51 -33.97 -28.68 11.89
CA GLY A 51 -34.26 -29.09 10.50
C GLY A 51 -33.57 -28.35 9.34
N CYS A 52 -32.89 -27.20 9.55
CA CYS A 52 -32.21 -26.43 8.49
C CYS A 52 -30.69 -26.27 8.68
N SER A 53 -29.94 -26.05 7.60
CA SER A 53 -28.49 -25.77 7.58
C SER A 53 -28.26 -24.35 7.11
N THR A 54 -27.37 -23.62 7.80
CA THR A 54 -26.86 -22.31 7.40
C THR A 54 -25.33 -22.31 7.47
N TYR A 55 -24.72 -23.34 6.89
CA TYR A 55 -23.27 -23.39 6.67
C TYR A 55 -22.90 -22.44 5.51
N PRO A 56 -21.70 -21.80 5.50
CA PRO A 56 -21.30 -20.90 4.42
C PRO A 56 -21.39 -21.64 3.08
N GLY A 57 -22.21 -21.11 2.16
CA GLY A 57 -22.48 -21.71 0.85
C GLY A 57 -23.90 -22.25 0.63
N PHE A 58 -24.67 -22.56 1.68
CA PHE A 58 -26.04 -23.10 1.49
C PHE A 58 -27.00 -22.67 2.60
N ILE A 59 -27.75 -21.58 2.37
CA ILE A 59 -29.13 -21.51 2.86
C ILE A 59 -29.97 -22.34 1.88
N SER A 60 -29.98 -23.65 2.05
CA SER A 60 -30.66 -24.54 1.10
C SER A 60 -31.58 -25.53 1.80
N ARG A 61 -32.87 -25.46 1.47
CA ARG A 61 -33.86 -26.52 1.77
C ARG A 61 -33.76 -27.71 0.80
N SER A 62 -32.72 -27.75 -0.05
CA SER A 62 -32.53 -28.85 -0.99
C SER A 62 -32.20 -30.14 -0.25
N ARG A 63 -32.57 -31.28 -0.86
CA ARG A 63 -32.23 -32.61 -0.35
C ARG A 63 -30.72 -32.78 -0.13
N HIS A 64 -29.89 -32.18 -0.97
CA HIS A 64 -28.43 -32.19 -0.84
C HIS A 64 -27.95 -31.40 0.39
N GLY A 65 -28.45 -30.17 0.60
CA GLY A 65 -28.12 -29.35 1.77
C GLY A 65 -28.53 -30.03 3.09
N SER A 66 -29.72 -30.61 3.14
CA SER A 66 -30.17 -31.39 4.30
C SER A 66 -29.32 -32.64 4.56
N GLN A 67 -28.85 -33.32 3.51
CA GLN A 67 -27.97 -34.48 3.66
C GLN A 67 -26.57 -34.09 4.15
N TYR A 68 -26.02 -32.98 3.65
CA TYR A 68 -24.76 -32.42 4.13
C TYR A 68 -24.84 -32.06 5.62
N LYS A 69 -25.92 -31.36 6.04
CA LYS A 69 -26.21 -31.06 7.45
C LYS A 69 -26.14 -32.30 8.33
N ARG A 70 -26.91 -33.33 7.99
CA ARG A 70 -26.99 -34.58 8.76
C ARG A 70 -25.62 -35.25 8.88
N ARG A 71 -24.80 -35.22 7.82
CA ARG A 71 -23.44 -35.76 7.85
C ARG A 71 -22.52 -34.98 8.80
N ARG A 72 -22.54 -33.64 8.75
CA ARG A 72 -21.77 -32.79 9.68
C ARG A 72 -22.22 -32.96 11.11
N GLN A 73 -23.53 -33.04 11.36
CA GLN A 73 -24.07 -33.28 12.70
C GLN A 73 -23.71 -34.66 13.26
N ALA A 74 -23.82 -35.71 12.44
CA ALA A 74 -23.38 -37.03 12.83
C ALA A 74 -21.87 -37.05 13.14
N HIS A 75 -21.08 -36.23 12.44
CA HIS A 75 -19.66 -36.05 12.75
C HIS A 75 -19.45 -35.37 14.10
N PHE A 76 -20.17 -34.29 14.43
CA PHE A 76 -20.10 -33.68 15.76
C PHE A 76 -20.48 -34.63 16.88
N LYS A 77 -21.60 -35.34 16.74
CA LYS A 77 -22.05 -36.30 17.77
C LYS A 77 -20.99 -37.36 18.04
N ARG A 78 -20.28 -37.80 17.00
CA ARG A 78 -19.15 -38.74 17.16
C ARG A 78 -18.00 -38.10 17.93
N ILE A 79 -17.60 -36.89 17.58
CA ILE A 79 -16.52 -36.18 18.28
C ILE A 79 -16.88 -35.96 19.75
N TYR A 80 -18.09 -35.41 20.01
CA TYR A 80 -18.60 -35.20 21.36
C TYR A 80 -18.66 -36.50 22.17
N ALA A 81 -19.25 -37.56 21.61
CA ALA A 81 -19.37 -38.86 22.29
C ALA A 81 -18.02 -39.56 22.55
N SER A 82 -16.97 -39.19 21.83
CA SER A 82 -15.59 -39.66 22.08
C SER A 82 -14.76 -38.71 22.94
N SER A 83 -15.30 -37.54 23.26
CA SER A 83 -14.59 -36.47 23.94
C SER A 83 -14.95 -36.50 25.41
N ASP A 84 -13.98 -36.89 26.22
CA ASP A 84 -14.02 -36.69 27.66
C ASP A 84 -14.12 -35.18 27.99
N ASN A 85 -13.51 -34.29 27.19
CA ASN A 85 -13.34 -32.89 27.57
C ASN A 85 -14.60 -32.02 27.58
N LEU A 86 -15.64 -32.44 26.87
CA LEU A 86 -16.80 -31.60 26.54
C LEU A 86 -18.06 -31.92 27.36
N ASP A 87 -18.04 -32.96 28.18
CA ASP A 87 -19.22 -33.47 28.91
C ASP A 87 -19.87 -32.46 29.85
N ASP A 88 -19.05 -31.62 30.49
CA ASP A 88 -19.51 -30.61 31.47
C ASP A 88 -19.77 -29.24 30.84
N VAL A 89 -19.67 -29.12 29.51
CA VAL A 89 -19.81 -27.84 28.83
C VAL A 89 -21.28 -27.48 28.68
N ILE A 90 -21.62 -26.26 29.12
CA ILE A 90 -22.94 -25.67 28.96
C ILE A 90 -22.87 -24.44 28.07
N ILE A 91 -23.90 -24.23 27.25
CA ILE A 91 -24.11 -22.99 26.51
C ILE A 91 -24.85 -22.01 27.40
N THR A 92 -24.21 -20.89 27.72
CA THR A 92 -24.71 -19.85 28.64
C THR A 92 -25.19 -18.61 27.90
N GLY A 93 -25.00 -18.53 26.58
CA GLY A 93 -25.45 -17.40 25.78
C GLY A 93 -25.54 -17.68 24.29
N TYR A 94 -26.55 -17.10 23.65
CA TYR A 94 -26.75 -17.16 22.20
C TYR A 94 -27.24 -15.80 21.66
N ARG A 95 -26.51 -15.21 20.70
CA ARG A 95 -26.93 -14.02 19.96
C ARG A 95 -26.80 -14.29 18.46
N ASN A 96 -27.79 -13.85 17.69
CA ASN A 96 -27.79 -13.95 16.23
C ASN A 96 -28.61 -12.78 15.65
N ASP A 97 -27.92 -11.80 15.08
CA ASP A 97 -28.53 -10.57 14.56
C ASP A 97 -28.84 -10.66 13.05
N ASN A 98 -28.84 -11.86 12.47
CA ASN A 98 -29.10 -12.02 11.04
C ASN A 98 -30.55 -11.60 10.71
N TYR A 99 -30.79 -11.18 9.46
CA TYR A 99 -32.13 -10.84 8.97
C TYR A 99 -32.87 -12.06 8.43
N GLY A 100 -34.18 -12.14 8.69
CA GLY A 100 -35.10 -13.14 8.13
C GLY A 100 -35.44 -14.27 9.10
N CYS A 101 -36.23 -15.26 8.67
CA CYS A 101 -36.79 -16.31 9.53
C CYS A 101 -35.78 -17.23 10.26
N TYR A 102 -34.49 -17.07 9.97
CA TYR A 102 -33.37 -17.83 10.56
C TYR A 102 -32.33 -16.92 11.25
N GLY A 103 -32.61 -15.63 11.26
CA GLY A 103 -31.91 -14.68 12.09
C GLY A 103 -32.90 -14.07 13.07
N ASN A 104 -32.39 -13.39 14.09
CA ASN A 104 -33.24 -12.86 15.13
C ASN A 104 -33.61 -11.39 14.91
N SER A 105 -33.43 -10.84 13.71
CA SER A 105 -33.76 -9.44 13.38
C SER A 105 -34.81 -9.33 12.27
N ASP A 106 -35.85 -8.54 12.53
CA ASP A 106 -36.83 -8.10 11.53
C ASP A 106 -36.33 -6.87 10.74
N ASP A 107 -35.30 -6.18 11.25
CA ASP A 107 -34.68 -5.07 10.57
C ASP A 107 -33.70 -5.58 9.51
N LYS A 108 -33.92 -5.18 8.25
CA LYS A 108 -33.02 -5.47 7.12
C LYS A 108 -31.76 -4.61 7.21
N ILE A 109 -30.91 -4.88 8.20
CA ILE A 109 -29.64 -4.19 8.43
C ILE A 109 -28.54 -4.87 7.59
N LYS A 110 -27.59 -4.09 7.07
CA LYS A 110 -26.44 -4.56 6.26
C LYS A 110 -25.39 -5.38 7.03
N SER A 111 -25.62 -5.72 8.30
CA SER A 111 -24.63 -6.29 9.21
C SER A 111 -25.18 -7.53 9.93
N SER A 112 -24.44 -8.64 9.96
CA SER A 112 -24.88 -9.90 10.54
C SER A 112 -23.82 -10.41 11.53
N PHE A 113 -24.21 -10.66 12.79
CA PHE A 113 -23.33 -11.06 13.90
C PHE A 113 -23.95 -12.23 14.65
N VAL A 114 -23.15 -13.27 14.89
CA VAL A 114 -23.55 -14.44 15.69
C VAL A 114 -22.49 -14.70 16.76
N GLY A 115 -22.93 -14.92 17.98
CA GLY A 115 -22.09 -15.22 19.12
C GLY A 115 -22.70 -16.33 19.98
N ILE A 116 -21.87 -17.28 20.41
CA ILE A 116 -22.23 -18.31 21.40
C ILE A 116 -21.26 -18.19 22.57
N ALA A 117 -21.79 -18.21 23.80
CA ALA A 117 -21.02 -18.23 25.03
C ALA A 117 -21.19 -19.59 25.74
N MET A 118 -20.12 -20.08 26.34
CA MET A 118 -20.04 -21.40 26.96
C MET A 118 -19.28 -21.31 28.29
N GLU A 119 -19.55 -22.24 29.18
CA GLU A 119 -18.87 -22.37 30.48
C GLU A 119 -18.71 -23.85 30.84
N ASP A 120 -17.69 -24.18 31.63
CA ASP A 120 -17.49 -25.52 32.21
C ASP A 120 -17.65 -25.54 33.73
N CYS A 121 -17.58 -26.73 34.32
CA CYS A 121 -17.68 -26.93 35.77
C CYS A 121 -16.47 -26.38 36.57
N GLU A 122 -15.35 -26.07 35.90
CA GLU A 122 -14.15 -25.45 36.48
C GLU A 122 -14.20 -23.90 36.40
N ASN A 123 -15.32 -23.31 35.96
CA ASN A 123 -15.52 -21.87 35.75
C ASN A 123 -14.54 -21.26 34.73
N ASN A 124 -14.19 -22.03 33.69
CA ASN A 124 -13.59 -21.50 32.47
C ASN A 124 -14.71 -21.15 31.48
N GLY A 125 -14.56 -20.01 30.80
CA GLY A 125 -15.52 -19.51 29.82
C GLY A 125 -14.96 -19.58 28.40
N ALA A 126 -15.84 -19.75 27.43
CA ALA A 126 -15.50 -19.63 26.02
C ALA A 126 -16.54 -18.79 25.27
N VAL A 127 -16.10 -18.06 24.26
CA VAL A 127 -16.99 -17.45 23.26
C VAL A 127 -16.53 -17.79 21.85
N VAL A 128 -17.48 -17.97 20.95
CA VAL A 128 -17.22 -18.17 19.51
C VAL A 128 -18.01 -17.17 18.69
N PHE A 129 -17.36 -16.60 17.67
CA PHE A 129 -17.95 -15.58 16.81
C PHE A 129 -18.08 -16.02 15.35
N SER A 130 -19.12 -15.51 14.69
CA SER A 130 -19.27 -15.49 13.24
C SER A 130 -19.87 -14.15 12.80
N GLY A 131 -19.58 -13.74 11.56
CA GLY A 131 -20.16 -12.55 10.96
C GLY A 131 -20.08 -12.55 9.43
N CYS A 132 -21.06 -11.94 8.79
CA CYS A 132 -21.18 -11.80 7.33
C CYS A 132 -21.87 -10.46 6.96
N GLU A 133 -21.56 -9.87 5.82
CA GLU A 133 -22.44 -8.88 5.17
C GLU A 133 -23.27 -9.65 4.12
N GLN A 134 -24.61 -9.67 4.22
CA GLN A 134 -25.50 -10.61 3.51
C GLN A 134 -25.02 -11.11 2.13
N MET A 135 -25.03 -12.45 1.97
CA MET A 135 -25.03 -13.15 0.68
C MET A 135 -26.27 -12.76 -0.14
N ASP A 136 -26.10 -11.88 -1.13
CA ASP A 136 -26.99 -11.78 -2.29
C ASP A 136 -26.29 -12.50 -3.46
N LEU A 137 -27.02 -13.00 -4.46
CA LEU A 137 -26.44 -13.74 -5.59
C LEU A 137 -25.44 -12.90 -6.43
N SER A 138 -25.30 -11.61 -6.12
CA SER A 138 -24.30 -10.67 -6.66
C SER A 138 -23.18 -10.27 -5.69
N SER A 139 -23.03 -10.90 -4.51
CA SER A 139 -22.29 -10.32 -3.36
C SER A 139 -20.85 -10.79 -3.12
N ILE A 140 -20.20 -11.51 -4.04
CA ILE A 140 -18.74 -11.81 -3.92
C ILE A 140 -17.93 -10.51 -3.74
N VAL A 141 -18.41 -9.39 -4.26
CA VAL A 141 -17.73 -8.08 -4.22
C VAL A 141 -17.98 -7.29 -2.91
N LEU A 142 -19.07 -7.56 -2.18
CA LEU A 142 -19.39 -6.83 -0.93
C LEU A 142 -18.71 -7.45 0.29
N ASP A 143 -18.68 -8.78 0.40
CA ASP A 143 -18.02 -9.47 1.52
C ASP A 143 -16.53 -9.10 1.60
N TRP A 144 -15.86 -8.97 0.45
CA TRP A 144 -14.46 -8.53 0.37
C TRP A 144 -14.27 -7.03 0.69
N GLY A 145 -15.31 -6.20 0.54
CA GLY A 145 -15.27 -4.77 0.88
C GLY A 145 -15.16 -4.54 2.39
N GLY A 146 -15.95 -5.27 3.19
CA GLY A 146 -15.84 -5.27 4.66
C GLY A 146 -14.56 -5.98 5.17
N CYS A 147 -14.08 -6.99 4.45
CA CYS A 147 -12.77 -7.63 4.71
C CYS A 147 -11.61 -6.66 4.49
N LEU A 148 -11.64 -5.89 3.41
CA LEU A 148 -10.65 -4.86 3.10
C LEU A 148 -10.64 -3.79 4.21
N ILE A 149 -11.79 -3.25 4.61
CA ILE A 149 -11.89 -2.21 5.65
C ILE A 149 -11.37 -2.70 7.02
N ALA A 150 -11.65 -3.95 7.41
CA ALA A 150 -11.12 -4.52 8.65
C ALA A 150 -9.61 -4.86 8.57
N SER A 151 -9.12 -5.22 7.39
CA SER A 151 -7.67 -5.36 7.13
C SER A 151 -6.92 -4.02 7.10
N LEU A 152 -7.64 -2.89 6.99
CA LEU A 152 -7.14 -1.52 7.14
C LEU A 152 -7.19 -1.01 8.60
N GLY A 153 -7.64 -1.85 9.55
CA GLY A 153 -7.66 -1.55 10.98
C GLY A 153 -8.76 -0.59 11.42
N VAL A 154 -9.78 -0.41 10.58
CA VAL A 154 -10.98 0.36 10.94
C VAL A 154 -11.86 -0.51 11.85
N VAL A 155 -12.11 -0.02 13.06
CA VAL A 155 -13.05 -0.64 14.01
C VAL A 155 -14.47 -0.59 13.42
N THR A 156 -15.21 -1.69 13.50
CA THR A 156 -16.53 -1.84 12.86
C THR A 156 -17.60 -2.08 13.91
N ALA A 157 -18.87 -1.95 13.54
CA ALA A 157 -19.97 -2.31 14.44
C ALA A 157 -19.90 -3.79 14.91
N HIS A 158 -19.36 -4.70 14.09
CA HIS A 158 -19.15 -6.09 14.49
C HIS A 158 -18.07 -6.24 15.57
N HIS A 159 -17.01 -5.42 15.50
CA HIS A 159 -15.97 -5.38 16.54
C HIS A 159 -16.54 -4.94 17.89
N HIS A 160 -17.39 -3.91 17.90
CA HIS A 160 -18.11 -3.49 19.10
C HIS A 160 -19.06 -4.58 19.61
N LYS A 161 -19.87 -5.20 18.74
CA LYS A 161 -20.75 -6.30 19.15
C LYS A 161 -19.99 -7.49 19.74
N ALA A 162 -18.82 -7.83 19.18
CA ALA A 162 -17.98 -8.91 19.67
C ALA A 162 -17.39 -8.58 21.06
N ILE A 163 -16.90 -7.35 21.26
CA ILE A 163 -16.34 -6.94 22.55
C ILE A 163 -17.42 -6.87 23.63
N ASP A 164 -18.60 -6.32 23.31
CA ASP A 164 -19.73 -6.24 24.23
C ASP A 164 -20.23 -7.63 24.64
N PHE A 165 -20.29 -8.56 23.66
CA PHE A 165 -20.68 -9.95 23.92
C PHE A 165 -19.65 -10.64 24.82
N PHE A 166 -18.35 -10.48 24.54
CA PHE A 166 -17.28 -11.03 25.37
C PHE A 166 -17.34 -10.47 26.80
N ASP A 167 -17.38 -9.14 26.95
CA ASP A 167 -17.38 -8.49 28.26
C ASP A 167 -18.59 -8.94 29.10
N TYR A 168 -19.78 -9.01 28.50
CA TYR A 168 -20.98 -9.48 29.20
C TYR A 168 -20.84 -10.93 29.68
N TYR A 169 -20.47 -11.86 28.79
CA TYR A 169 -20.46 -13.28 29.10
C TYR A 169 -19.19 -13.78 29.79
N MET A 170 -18.10 -13.00 29.81
CA MET A 170 -16.90 -13.34 30.57
C MET A 170 -16.85 -12.66 31.95
N THR A 171 -17.79 -11.74 32.24
CA THR A 171 -17.91 -11.15 33.58
C THR A 171 -18.21 -12.23 34.62
N GLY A 172 -17.33 -12.39 35.61
CA GLY A 172 -17.46 -13.41 36.66
C GLY A 172 -16.79 -14.75 36.36
N ILE A 173 -16.19 -14.91 35.17
CA ILE A 173 -15.32 -16.06 34.87
C ILE A 173 -13.95 -15.85 35.53
N LEU A 174 -13.62 -16.75 36.46
CA LEU A 174 -12.36 -16.77 37.23
C LEU A 174 -11.30 -17.66 36.58
N GLY A 175 -11.71 -18.68 35.80
CA GLY A 175 -10.83 -19.56 35.03
C GLY A 175 -10.32 -18.91 33.74
N GLU A 176 -10.01 -19.75 32.73
CA GLU A 176 -9.63 -19.27 31.40
C GLU A 176 -10.80 -18.60 30.66
N ARG A 177 -10.48 -17.61 29.83
CA ARG A 177 -11.42 -16.91 28.94
C ARG A 177 -11.01 -17.15 27.49
N ASN A 178 -11.71 -18.04 26.82
CA ASN A 178 -11.26 -18.60 25.55
C ASN A 178 -12.05 -18.04 24.37
N LEU A 179 -11.34 -17.43 23.41
CA LEU A 179 -11.89 -16.84 22.19
C LEU A 179 -11.71 -17.78 21.00
N PHE A 180 -12.81 -18.17 20.37
CA PHE A 180 -12.78 -18.99 19.17
C PHE A 180 -13.26 -18.20 17.96
N GLY A 181 -12.54 -18.29 16.84
CA GLY A 181 -12.98 -17.65 15.60
C GLY A 181 -12.49 -18.32 14.33
N HIS A 182 -13.40 -18.42 13.35
CA HIS A 182 -13.10 -18.88 12.00
C HIS A 182 -13.40 -17.78 10.99
N SER A 183 -12.60 -17.64 9.92
CA SER A 183 -12.84 -16.65 8.87
C SER A 183 -13.03 -15.23 9.43
N LYS A 184 -14.13 -14.53 9.12
CA LYS A 184 -14.47 -13.24 9.72
C LYS A 184 -14.60 -13.30 11.25
N GLY A 185 -15.12 -14.39 11.80
CA GLY A 185 -15.18 -14.61 13.25
C GLY A 185 -13.79 -14.59 13.90
N GLY A 186 -12.77 -15.07 13.19
CA GLY A 186 -11.37 -15.00 13.62
C GLY A 186 -10.81 -13.57 13.67
N ASN A 187 -11.23 -12.69 12.76
CA ASN A 187 -10.92 -11.26 12.81
C ASN A 187 -11.50 -10.61 14.08
N LEU A 188 -12.76 -10.93 14.40
CA LEU A 188 -13.44 -10.45 15.61
C LEU A 188 -12.77 -10.99 16.88
N ALA A 189 -12.47 -12.29 16.92
CA ALA A 189 -11.77 -12.93 18.05
C ALA A 189 -10.38 -12.31 18.26
N THR A 190 -9.63 -12.07 17.18
CA THR A 190 -8.33 -11.38 17.23
C THR A 190 -8.48 -9.98 17.81
N TYR A 191 -9.47 -9.21 17.35
CA TYR A 191 -9.74 -7.87 17.86
C TYR A 191 -10.08 -7.87 19.36
N VAL A 192 -10.95 -8.77 19.81
CA VAL A 192 -11.30 -8.87 21.24
C VAL A 192 -10.07 -9.24 22.06
N TYR A 193 -9.31 -10.25 21.62
CA TYR A 193 -8.08 -10.69 22.30
C TYR A 193 -7.09 -9.54 22.52
N ILE A 194 -6.74 -8.81 21.47
CA ILE A 194 -5.77 -7.70 21.59
C ILE A 194 -6.29 -6.52 22.44
N ASN A 195 -7.60 -6.40 22.65
CA ASN A 195 -8.18 -5.34 23.48
C ASN A 195 -8.56 -5.81 24.89
N ARG A 196 -8.40 -7.10 25.22
CA ARG A 196 -8.68 -7.73 26.53
C ARG A 196 -7.52 -8.66 26.91
N LEU A 197 -6.34 -8.08 27.07
CA LEU A 197 -5.07 -8.79 27.29
C LEU A 197 -4.87 -9.28 28.74
N ASP A 198 -5.88 -9.91 29.34
CA ASP A 198 -5.73 -10.51 30.67
C ASP A 198 -4.90 -11.80 30.61
N GLU A 199 -4.23 -12.16 31.70
CA GLU A 199 -3.32 -13.33 31.76
C GLU A 199 -4.02 -14.66 31.48
N ASN A 200 -5.31 -14.77 31.81
CA ASN A 200 -6.15 -15.95 31.62
C ASN A 200 -6.93 -15.94 30.29
N THR A 201 -6.72 -14.96 29.41
CA THR A 201 -7.41 -14.90 28.12
C THR A 201 -6.60 -15.63 27.04
N ASN A 202 -7.24 -16.54 26.31
CA ASN A 202 -6.63 -17.23 25.16
C ASN A 202 -7.47 -17.05 23.90
N ALA A 203 -6.89 -17.25 22.74
CA ALA A 203 -7.62 -17.29 21.48
C ALA A 203 -7.14 -18.39 20.55
N TYR A 204 -8.08 -19.00 19.83
CA TYR A 204 -7.86 -20.03 18.83
C TYR A 204 -8.59 -19.66 17.52
N CYS A 205 -7.81 -19.23 16.53
CA CYS A 205 -8.29 -18.69 15.27
C CYS A 205 -7.90 -19.60 14.10
N VAL A 206 -8.86 -19.93 13.22
CA VAL A 206 -8.65 -20.82 12.06
C VAL A 206 -9.06 -20.11 10.77
N ASN A 207 -8.18 -20.10 9.76
CA ASN A 207 -8.36 -19.39 8.48
C ASN A 207 -8.93 -17.98 8.67
N ALA A 208 -8.51 -17.33 9.75
CA ALA A 208 -9.08 -16.06 10.13
C ALA A 208 -8.76 -15.02 9.06
N GLN A 209 -9.67 -14.08 8.88
CA GLN A 209 -9.32 -12.83 8.22
C GLN A 209 -8.40 -12.05 9.16
N PRO A 210 -7.26 -11.54 8.69
CA PRO A 210 -6.28 -10.90 9.56
C PRO A 210 -6.86 -9.62 10.15
N TYR A 211 -6.50 -9.32 11.38
CA TYR A 211 -6.64 -7.96 11.90
C TYR A 211 -5.41 -7.15 11.50
N CYS A 212 -5.59 -5.87 11.14
CA CYS A 212 -4.52 -5.01 10.67
C CYS A 212 -3.39 -4.90 11.70
N TRP A 213 -2.26 -5.55 11.40
CA TRP A 213 -1.09 -5.61 12.27
C TRP A 213 -0.57 -4.23 12.67
N TYR A 214 -0.70 -3.26 11.78
CA TYR A 214 -0.08 -1.96 11.94
C TYR A 214 -0.88 -0.99 12.81
N THR A 215 -2.18 -1.22 12.97
CA THR A 215 -3.02 -0.48 13.93
C THR A 215 -2.84 -0.94 15.38
N MET A 216 -2.04 -1.98 15.63
CA MET A 216 -1.84 -2.55 16.96
C MET A 216 -0.66 -1.87 17.68
N SER A 217 -0.79 -1.72 19.00
CA SER A 217 0.35 -1.35 19.86
C SER A 217 1.40 -2.47 19.93
N ASP A 218 2.60 -2.17 20.40
CA ASP A 218 3.64 -3.19 20.56
C ASP A 218 3.27 -4.27 21.59
N SER A 219 2.52 -3.91 22.64
CA SER A 219 2.00 -4.89 23.60
C SER A 219 0.99 -5.84 22.96
N GLN A 220 0.11 -5.33 22.09
CA GLN A 220 -0.84 -6.13 21.33
C GLN A 220 -0.13 -7.06 20.35
N LYS A 221 0.87 -6.54 19.62
CA LYS A 221 1.72 -7.34 18.71
C LYS A 221 2.48 -8.44 19.44
N ALA A 222 3.00 -8.15 20.64
CA ALA A 222 3.69 -9.12 21.48
C ALA A 222 2.72 -10.22 21.95
N ALA A 223 1.51 -9.85 22.39
CA ALA A 223 0.50 -10.80 22.84
C ALA A 223 0.09 -11.82 21.77
N LEU A 224 0.01 -11.40 20.50
CA LEU A 224 -0.29 -12.29 19.36
C LEU A 224 0.82 -13.31 19.06
N LYS A 225 2.02 -13.12 19.61
CA LYS A 225 3.17 -14.02 19.44
C LYS A 225 3.33 -14.99 20.61
N THR A 226 2.50 -14.90 21.64
CA THR A 226 2.52 -15.80 22.81
C THR A 226 1.73 -17.08 22.54
N ASP A 227 1.95 -18.10 23.38
CA ASP A 227 1.23 -19.38 23.28
C ASP A 227 -0.25 -19.29 23.68
N ARG A 228 -0.69 -18.14 24.22
CA ARG A 228 -2.09 -17.84 24.50
C ARG A 228 -2.89 -17.46 23.25
N PHE A 229 -2.21 -17.14 22.15
CA PHE A 229 -2.84 -16.82 20.88
C PHE A 229 -2.45 -17.83 19.83
N GLU A 230 -3.42 -18.53 19.24
CA GLU A 230 -3.19 -19.51 18.20
C GLU A 230 -3.88 -19.11 16.90
N TYR A 231 -3.12 -19.08 15.80
CA TYR A 231 -3.59 -18.68 14.48
C TYR A 231 -3.19 -19.73 13.45
N ILE A 232 -4.16 -20.53 13.04
CA ILE A 232 -4.01 -21.69 12.18
C ILE A 232 -4.50 -21.35 10.78
N VAL A 233 -3.70 -21.71 9.77
CA VAL A 233 -4.07 -21.52 8.37
C VAL A 233 -4.04 -22.86 7.64
N HIS A 234 -5.07 -23.17 6.88
CA HIS A 234 -5.11 -24.33 6.01
C HIS A 234 -4.21 -24.08 4.80
N ALA A 235 -3.51 -25.11 4.35
CA ALA A 235 -2.57 -24.99 3.25
C ALA A 235 -3.29 -24.49 1.99
N ASN A 236 -2.65 -23.59 1.26
CA ASN A 236 -3.16 -22.96 0.03
C ASN A 236 -4.39 -22.06 0.19
N ASP A 237 -4.92 -21.87 1.40
CA ASP A 237 -6.08 -21.00 1.63
C ASP A 237 -5.78 -19.54 1.19
N PRO A 238 -6.68 -18.86 0.46
CA PRO A 238 -6.44 -17.50 -0.04
C PRO A 238 -6.22 -16.45 1.05
N THR A 239 -6.81 -16.64 2.25
CA THR A 239 -6.59 -15.75 3.40
C THR A 239 -5.12 -15.77 3.84
N ARG A 240 -4.39 -16.86 3.60
CA ARG A 240 -2.92 -16.89 3.78
C ARG A 240 -2.21 -15.86 2.90
N LYS A 241 -2.63 -15.73 1.64
CA LYS A 241 -1.96 -14.89 0.63
C LYS A 241 -2.31 -13.41 0.77
N ALA A 242 -3.51 -13.10 1.27
CA ALA A 242 -3.97 -11.72 1.50
C ALA A 242 -3.37 -11.07 2.76
N SER A 243 -2.70 -11.86 3.60
CA SER A 243 -2.57 -11.56 5.03
C SER A 243 -1.22 -12.00 5.57
N TYR A 244 -0.11 -11.62 4.96
CA TYR A 244 1.20 -11.98 5.49
C TYR A 244 1.37 -11.40 6.91
N VAL A 245 0.94 -12.15 7.92
CA VAL A 245 0.86 -11.75 9.32
C VAL A 245 1.89 -12.53 10.10
N SER A 246 2.74 -11.82 10.83
CA SER A 246 3.91 -12.39 11.51
C SER A 246 3.58 -13.32 12.69
N TYR A 247 2.30 -13.56 12.96
CA TYR A 247 1.79 -14.27 14.12
C TYR A 247 1.06 -15.60 13.80
N ILE A 248 1.13 -16.10 12.56
CA ILE A 248 0.64 -17.44 12.21
C ILE A 248 1.38 -18.48 13.05
N SER A 249 0.65 -19.30 13.80
CA SER A 249 1.20 -20.31 14.69
C SER A 249 1.39 -21.67 14.02
N ARG A 250 0.43 -22.13 13.20
CA ARG A 250 0.46 -23.44 12.52
C ARG A 250 -0.10 -23.37 11.09
N THR A 251 0.45 -24.19 10.18
CA THR A 251 -0.22 -24.52 8.90
C THR A 251 -0.73 -25.95 8.96
N ALA A 252 -2.02 -26.15 8.68
CA ALA A 252 -2.62 -27.47 8.51
C ALA A 252 -2.66 -27.86 7.02
N PRO A 253 -2.15 -29.04 6.63
CA PRO A 253 -2.26 -29.53 5.26
C PRO A 253 -3.71 -29.85 4.91
N LEU A 254 -4.04 -29.70 3.63
CA LEU A 254 -5.33 -30.12 3.10
C LEU A 254 -5.42 -31.65 3.02
N ASN A 255 -6.59 -32.20 3.32
CA ASN A 255 -6.86 -33.62 3.17
C ASN A 255 -6.89 -34.03 1.67
N ARG A 256 -6.86 -35.34 1.41
CA ARG A 256 -6.78 -35.88 0.04
C ARG A 256 -7.91 -35.43 -0.87
N TYR A 257 -9.10 -35.16 -0.33
CA TYR A 257 -10.25 -34.73 -1.10
C TYR A 257 -10.11 -33.26 -1.52
N ALA A 258 -9.85 -32.38 -0.55
CA ALA A 258 -9.62 -30.95 -0.72
C ALA A 258 -8.50 -30.67 -1.73
N ASN A 259 -7.38 -31.39 -1.58
CA ASN A 259 -6.18 -31.24 -2.41
C ASN A 259 -6.40 -31.61 -3.89
N ARG A 260 -7.39 -32.46 -4.20
CA ARG A 260 -7.71 -32.87 -5.58
C ARG A 260 -8.69 -31.94 -6.29
N HIS A 261 -9.54 -31.23 -5.54
CA HIS A 261 -10.68 -30.51 -6.11
C HIS A 261 -10.50 -29.00 -6.09
N PHE A 262 -9.57 -28.43 -5.30
CA PHE A 262 -9.28 -26.98 -5.24
C PHE A 262 -10.53 -26.07 -5.05
N ILE A 263 -11.63 -26.65 -4.56
CA ILE A 263 -12.91 -25.96 -4.35
C ILE A 263 -13.10 -25.86 -2.84
N ASP A 264 -13.29 -24.62 -2.35
CA ASP A 264 -13.69 -24.31 -0.96
C ASP A 264 -12.72 -24.78 0.14
N ILE A 265 -11.41 -24.63 -0.09
CA ILE A 265 -10.30 -24.96 0.83
C ILE A 265 -10.28 -24.15 2.16
N HIS A 266 -11.34 -23.39 2.42
CA HIS A 266 -11.50 -22.48 3.54
C HIS A 266 -12.21 -23.13 4.74
N GLY A 267 -13.05 -24.15 4.49
CA GLY A 267 -13.92 -24.75 5.48
C GLY A 267 -13.26 -25.75 6.43
N PHE A 268 -13.98 -26.15 7.48
CA PHE A 268 -13.49 -27.09 8.48
C PHE A 268 -13.31 -28.54 7.99
N ALA A 269 -13.97 -28.92 6.89
CA ALA A 269 -13.94 -30.27 6.35
C ALA A 269 -12.69 -30.56 5.49
N GLU A 270 -11.83 -29.57 5.30
CA GLU A 270 -10.73 -29.62 4.33
C GLU A 270 -9.41 -30.11 4.93
N VAL A 271 -9.36 -30.35 6.24
CA VAL A 271 -8.21 -30.87 6.99
C VAL A 271 -8.51 -32.26 7.58
N SER A 272 -7.48 -32.93 8.09
CA SER A 272 -7.60 -34.22 8.78
C SER A 272 -7.11 -34.12 10.23
N PHE A 273 -7.58 -35.03 11.08
CA PHE A 273 -7.13 -35.18 12.47
C PHE A 273 -6.57 -36.59 12.67
N ASP A 274 -5.51 -36.68 13.47
CA ASP A 274 -4.88 -37.96 13.79
C ASP A 274 -5.77 -38.77 14.75
N GLU A 275 -5.33 -40.00 15.07
CA GLU A 275 -6.05 -40.87 15.99
C GLU A 275 -6.19 -40.31 17.42
N PHE A 276 -5.42 -39.28 17.76
CA PHE A 276 -5.46 -38.58 19.04
C PHE A 276 -6.23 -37.25 18.96
N GLY A 277 -6.84 -36.92 17.82
CA GLY A 277 -7.62 -35.70 17.63
C GLY A 277 -6.80 -34.43 17.40
N ASN A 278 -5.50 -34.52 17.13
CA ASN A 278 -4.66 -33.38 16.73
C ASN A 278 -4.74 -33.16 15.23
N LEU A 279 -4.56 -31.92 14.77
CA LEU A 279 -4.51 -31.62 13.33
C LEU A 279 -3.30 -32.31 12.65
N GLU A 280 -3.59 -33.24 11.72
CA GLU A 280 -2.57 -34.05 11.06
C GLU A 280 -1.59 -33.20 10.26
N GLY A 281 -0.30 -33.58 10.33
CA GLY A 281 0.72 -32.99 9.47
C GLY A 281 0.90 -31.48 9.65
N THR A 282 0.41 -30.91 10.76
CA THR A 282 0.55 -29.50 11.04
C THR A 282 2.01 -29.11 11.21
N ARG A 283 2.39 -28.03 10.53
CA ARG A 283 3.73 -27.46 10.66
C ARG A 283 3.62 -26.24 11.57
N VAL A 284 4.22 -26.32 12.77
CA VAL A 284 4.27 -25.19 13.72
C VAL A 284 5.11 -24.08 13.12
N ILE A 285 4.47 -23.06 12.54
CA ILE A 285 5.17 -21.97 11.86
C ILE A 285 6.01 -21.15 12.85
N ARG A 286 5.70 -21.10 14.15
CA ARG A 286 6.53 -20.35 15.11
C ARG A 286 7.95 -20.93 15.26
N GLU A 287 8.10 -22.25 15.34
CA GLU A 287 9.41 -22.91 15.28
C GLU A 287 9.90 -23.11 13.83
N THR A 288 8.95 -23.26 12.91
CA THR A 288 9.27 -23.67 11.55
C THR A 288 9.38 -22.52 10.58
N ASN A 289 9.03 -21.25 10.85
CA ASN A 289 9.42 -20.12 10.00
C ASN A 289 10.94 -20.05 9.84
N SER A 290 11.68 -20.56 10.84
CA SER A 290 13.14 -20.73 10.80
C SER A 290 13.61 -21.96 10.00
N ARG A 291 12.73 -22.92 9.63
CA ARG A 291 13.04 -24.19 8.91
C ARG A 291 12.15 -24.44 7.66
N LEU A 292 11.11 -23.64 7.41
CA LEU A 292 10.04 -23.72 6.37
C LEU A 292 10.44 -23.06 5.09
N LYS A 293 10.95 -21.84 5.28
CA LYS A 293 11.97 -21.18 4.49
C LYS A 293 12.80 -22.20 3.66
N THR A 294 13.37 -23.22 4.31
CA THR A 294 14.28 -24.20 3.69
C THR A 294 13.64 -25.34 2.86
N ARG A 295 12.31 -25.55 2.86
CA ARG A 295 11.71 -26.82 2.33
C ARG A 295 10.68 -26.68 1.19
N PHE A 296 10.21 -25.48 0.87
CA PHE A 296 9.03 -25.29 -0.01
C PHE A 296 9.32 -24.99 -1.50
N PHE A 297 10.57 -24.97 -1.93
CA PHE A 297 10.96 -24.54 -3.28
C PHE A 297 11.56 -25.63 -4.19
N ASN A 298 11.45 -26.91 -3.80
CA ASN A 298 11.78 -28.02 -4.68
C ASN A 298 10.62 -28.27 -5.66
N ASP A 299 10.45 -27.40 -6.64
CA ASP A 299 10.10 -27.80 -8.01
C ASP A 299 9.99 -26.59 -8.93
N TYR A 300 10.32 -26.83 -10.21
CA TYR A 300 10.85 -25.87 -11.18
C TYR A 300 12.24 -25.46 -10.71
N ALA A 301 13.33 -25.57 -11.48
CA ALA A 301 13.63 -25.89 -12.85
C ALA A 301 15.15 -25.96 -12.99
N THR A 302 15.51 -26.78 -13.94
CA THR A 302 16.77 -26.85 -14.67
C THR A 302 17.30 -25.47 -15.06
N GLU A 303 18.28 -24.96 -14.31
CA GLU A 303 19.69 -25.00 -14.75
C GLU A 303 20.68 -24.36 -13.76
N LYS A 304 20.21 -23.82 -12.64
CA LYS A 304 20.95 -23.58 -11.39
C LYS A 304 19.96 -22.91 -10.45
N ARG A 305 19.31 -23.64 -9.55
CA ARG A 305 18.18 -23.07 -8.80
C ARG A 305 18.42 -22.94 -7.32
N LEU A 306 18.43 -21.67 -6.95
CA LEU A 306 18.25 -21.14 -5.61
C LEU A 306 16.75 -21.21 -5.30
N THR A 307 16.39 -21.76 -4.15
CA THR A 307 15.09 -21.64 -3.48
C THR A 307 14.74 -20.17 -3.20
N HIS A 308 13.49 -19.82 -2.86
CA HIS A 308 13.13 -18.45 -2.43
C HIS A 308 14.00 -17.93 -1.30
N ASP A 309 14.38 -18.81 -0.39
CA ASP A 309 15.33 -18.53 0.67
C ASP A 309 16.73 -18.26 0.16
N GLU A 310 17.23 -19.06 -0.78
CA GLU A 310 18.55 -18.85 -1.37
C GLU A 310 18.55 -17.61 -2.27
N CYS A 311 17.42 -17.31 -2.93
CA CYS A 311 17.21 -16.09 -3.68
C CYS A 311 17.21 -14.89 -2.74
N LEU A 312 16.46 -14.94 -1.63
CA LEU A 312 16.46 -13.88 -0.62
C LEU A 312 17.78 -13.79 0.14
N ALA A 313 18.46 -14.90 0.41
CA ALA A 313 19.74 -14.94 1.12
C ALA A 313 20.86 -14.43 0.22
N GLN A 314 20.88 -14.83 -1.05
CA GLN A 314 21.82 -14.28 -2.02
C GLN A 314 21.50 -12.83 -2.33
N PHE A 315 20.22 -12.47 -2.43
CA PHE A 315 19.81 -11.09 -2.56
C PHE A 315 20.30 -10.26 -1.36
N GLN A 316 20.00 -10.70 -0.13
CA GLN A 316 20.47 -10.10 1.13
C GLN A 316 21.99 -9.99 1.15
N GLU A 317 22.72 -11.06 0.83
CA GLU A 317 24.19 -11.07 0.79
C GLU A 317 24.73 -10.08 -0.25
N ASN A 318 24.08 -10.00 -1.42
CA ASN A 318 24.43 -9.08 -2.49
C ASN A 318 24.22 -7.62 -2.04
N ILE A 319 23.11 -7.33 -1.37
CA ILE A 319 22.75 -5.97 -0.98
C ILE A 319 23.40 -5.50 0.33
N ASP A 320 23.72 -6.40 1.27
CA ASP A 320 24.40 -6.08 2.54
C ASP A 320 25.80 -5.49 2.31
N LYS A 321 26.45 -5.90 1.22
CA LYS A 321 27.75 -5.38 0.79
C LYS A 321 27.64 -3.99 0.17
N ILE A 322 26.43 -3.49 -0.09
CA ILE A 322 26.20 -2.22 -0.78
C ILE A 322 26.06 -1.08 0.22
N ILE A 323 27.10 -0.25 0.28
CA ILE A 323 27.10 0.92 1.14
C ILE A 323 26.29 2.07 0.52
N SER A 324 26.16 2.16 -0.81
CA SER A 324 25.56 3.31 -1.50
C SER A 324 24.06 3.12 -1.77
N LEU A 325 23.20 4.03 -1.31
CA LEU A 325 21.74 3.91 -1.49
C LEU A 325 21.28 3.84 -2.97
N PRO A 326 21.78 4.66 -3.91
CA PRO A 326 21.44 4.52 -5.33
C PRO A 326 21.82 3.16 -5.90
N ARG A 327 22.93 2.59 -5.43
CA ARG A 327 23.37 1.26 -5.84
C ARG A 327 22.50 0.18 -5.19
N LEU A 328 22.11 0.35 -3.92
CA LEU A 328 21.19 -0.54 -3.22
C LEU A 328 19.85 -0.63 -3.96
N LEU A 329 19.25 0.52 -4.27
CA LEU A 329 17.98 0.62 -5.00
C LEU A 329 18.11 0.08 -6.44
N SER A 330 19.17 0.44 -7.17
CA SER A 330 19.38 -0.07 -8.53
C SER A 330 19.57 -1.58 -8.56
N THR A 331 20.43 -2.13 -7.70
CA THR A 331 20.68 -3.57 -7.61
C THR A 331 19.42 -4.31 -7.20
N THR A 332 18.63 -3.75 -6.29
CA THR A 332 17.31 -4.29 -5.93
C THR A 332 16.38 -4.40 -7.13
N LEU A 333 16.28 -3.35 -7.95
CA LEU A 333 15.49 -3.42 -9.17
C LEU A 333 16.02 -4.46 -10.17
N ASP A 334 17.34 -4.55 -10.34
CA ASP A 334 17.97 -5.49 -11.27
C ASP A 334 17.69 -6.94 -10.87
N GLU A 335 17.82 -7.27 -9.58
CA GLU A 335 17.53 -8.59 -9.03
C GLU A 335 16.03 -8.92 -9.13
N ILE A 336 15.15 -7.98 -8.76
CA ILE A 336 13.70 -8.16 -8.86
C ILE A 336 13.28 -8.39 -10.32
N LEU A 337 13.82 -7.62 -11.27
CA LEU A 337 13.53 -7.79 -12.70
C LEU A 337 13.93 -9.18 -13.19
N LEU A 338 15.09 -9.67 -12.75
CA LEU A 338 15.61 -10.98 -13.13
C LEU A 338 14.69 -12.10 -12.62
N VAL A 339 14.31 -12.07 -11.34
CA VAL A 339 13.57 -13.16 -10.69
C VAL A 339 12.07 -13.16 -11.02
N THR A 340 11.50 -11.99 -11.35
CA THR A 340 10.07 -11.86 -11.72
C THR A 340 9.82 -11.87 -13.22
N GLU A 341 10.88 -11.79 -14.03
CA GLU A 341 10.80 -11.58 -15.49
C GLU A 341 9.94 -10.36 -15.87
N ALA A 342 9.96 -9.30 -15.05
CA ALA A 342 9.24 -8.07 -15.36
C ALA A 342 9.83 -7.35 -16.59
N GLN A 343 9.00 -6.62 -17.34
CA GLN A 343 9.44 -5.82 -18.50
C GLN A 343 10.03 -4.48 -18.07
N ALA A 344 9.52 -3.90 -16.99
CA ALA A 344 10.04 -2.68 -16.41
C ALA A 344 9.88 -2.66 -14.88
N ALA A 345 10.80 -1.98 -14.22
CA ALA A 345 10.76 -1.69 -12.79
C ALA A 345 11.09 -0.23 -12.50
N ILE A 346 10.42 0.35 -11.52
CA ILE A 346 10.50 1.77 -11.20
C ILE A 346 10.60 1.95 -9.68
N ILE A 347 11.57 2.74 -9.22
CA ILE A 347 11.53 3.32 -7.86
C ILE A 347 10.90 4.69 -7.97
N TRP A 348 9.79 4.90 -7.28
CA TRP A 348 9.10 6.17 -7.08
C TRP A 348 9.48 6.78 -5.75
N LEU A 349 9.63 8.10 -5.72
CA LEU A 349 9.76 8.87 -4.49
C LEU A 349 8.62 9.87 -4.36
N ARG A 350 8.18 10.09 -3.13
CA ARG A 350 7.18 11.11 -2.76
C ARG A 350 7.86 12.47 -2.58
N ASP A 351 7.20 13.49 -3.09
CA ASP A 351 7.55 14.90 -2.95
C ASP A 351 6.26 15.74 -2.93
N GLU A 352 6.39 17.05 -2.76
CA GLU A 352 5.27 17.97 -2.72
C GLU A 352 5.56 19.25 -3.49
N ASP A 353 4.54 19.75 -4.21
CA ASP A 353 4.56 21.06 -4.85
C ASP A 353 3.29 21.85 -4.46
N THR A 354 3.12 23.05 -5.00
CA THR A 354 1.95 23.91 -4.71
C THR A 354 0.59 23.32 -5.06
N ARG A 355 0.52 22.21 -5.80
CA ARG A 355 -0.71 21.50 -6.11
C ARG A 355 -0.93 20.27 -5.20
N GLY A 356 -0.11 20.13 -4.16
CA GLY A 356 -0.13 19.02 -3.21
C GLY A 356 0.89 17.92 -3.54
N SER A 357 0.86 16.87 -2.71
CA SER A 357 1.77 15.73 -2.81
C SER A 357 1.70 15.03 -4.17
N PHE A 358 2.84 14.54 -4.65
CA PHE A 358 2.98 13.73 -5.85
C PHE A 358 4.14 12.72 -5.69
N ILE A 359 4.20 11.73 -6.56
CA ILE A 359 5.35 10.84 -6.70
C ILE A 359 6.03 11.07 -8.05
N TYR A 360 7.34 10.86 -8.09
CA TYR A 360 8.18 11.00 -9.29
C TYR A 360 9.20 9.85 -9.33
N PRO A 361 9.59 9.38 -10.51
CA PRO A 361 10.48 8.25 -10.61
C PRO A 361 11.93 8.67 -10.32
N LEU A 362 12.59 7.89 -9.46
CA LEU A 362 14.00 7.99 -9.12
C LEU A 362 14.88 7.10 -10.00
N ILE A 363 14.47 5.85 -10.18
CA ILE A 363 15.18 4.88 -11.02
C ILE A 363 14.15 4.21 -11.89
N ILE A 364 14.43 4.11 -13.19
CA ILE A 364 13.61 3.37 -14.15
C ILE A 364 14.51 2.39 -14.86
N LYS A 365 14.14 1.11 -14.80
CA LYS A 365 14.79 0.00 -15.50
C LYS A 365 13.76 -0.57 -16.47
N GLY A 366 13.91 -0.27 -17.76
CA GLY A 366 12.95 -0.68 -18.78
C GLY A 366 13.07 0.15 -20.06
N PRO A 367 12.35 -0.23 -21.13
CA PRO A 367 12.39 0.50 -22.38
C PRO A 367 11.86 1.95 -22.19
N ARG A 368 12.47 2.90 -22.91
CA ARG A 368 12.08 4.33 -22.93
C ARG A 368 12.13 5.05 -21.57
N ALA A 369 13.00 4.61 -20.66
CA ALA A 369 13.21 5.25 -19.35
C ALA A 369 13.43 6.78 -19.42
N GLU A 370 14.17 7.28 -20.43
CA GLU A 370 14.43 8.72 -20.63
C GLU A 370 13.16 9.58 -20.68
N ASP A 371 12.07 9.07 -21.28
CA ASP A 371 10.81 9.79 -21.47
C ASP A 371 9.95 9.86 -20.19
N LEU A 372 10.25 9.02 -19.19
CA LEU A 372 9.43 8.83 -18.00
C LEU A 372 9.92 9.61 -16.77
N TYR A 373 11.17 10.07 -16.75
CA TYR A 373 11.74 10.82 -15.62
C TYR A 373 11.05 12.15 -15.31
N GLN A 374 10.25 12.67 -16.24
CA GLN A 374 9.45 13.89 -16.04
C GLN A 374 8.04 13.63 -15.48
N LEU A 375 7.65 12.37 -15.27
CA LEU A 375 6.31 12.04 -14.82
C LEU A 375 6.10 12.42 -13.35
N LYS A 376 4.94 13.03 -13.07
CA LYS A 376 4.45 13.28 -11.72
C LYS A 376 3.08 12.64 -11.57
N LEU A 377 2.95 11.70 -10.63
CA LEU A 377 1.69 11.03 -10.33
C LEU A 377 1.14 11.53 -8.99
N ARG A 378 -0.11 11.97 -9.00
CA ARG A 378 -0.83 12.47 -7.84
C ARG A 378 -1.76 11.37 -7.27
N PRO A 379 -2.36 11.57 -6.09
CA PRO A 379 -3.35 10.62 -5.56
C PRO A 379 -4.41 10.26 -6.60
N GLY A 380 -4.66 8.96 -6.75
CA GLY A 380 -5.59 8.40 -7.74
C GLY A 380 -5.01 8.23 -9.16
N GLN A 381 -3.74 8.57 -9.40
CA GLN A 381 -3.10 8.45 -10.73
C GLN A 381 -2.13 7.26 -10.79
N GLY A 382 -2.65 6.08 -11.13
CA GLY A 382 -1.86 4.85 -11.28
C GLY A 382 -1.64 4.10 -9.97
N ILE A 383 -1.23 2.83 -10.09
CA ILE A 383 -1.11 1.90 -8.95
C ILE A 383 0.03 2.29 -8.00
N ALA A 384 1.17 2.77 -8.50
CA ALA A 384 2.24 3.29 -7.66
C ALA A 384 1.81 4.46 -6.77
N ALA A 385 1.11 5.45 -7.33
CA ALA A 385 0.62 6.58 -6.54
C ALA A 385 -0.39 6.11 -5.50
N GLN A 386 -1.31 5.22 -5.90
CA GLN A 386 -2.26 4.63 -4.96
C GLN A 386 -1.56 3.86 -3.83
N SER A 387 -0.52 3.10 -4.15
CA SER A 387 0.30 2.37 -3.17
C SER A 387 1.00 3.32 -2.19
N VAL A 388 1.63 4.39 -2.68
CA VAL A 388 2.30 5.39 -1.82
C VAL A 388 1.33 6.11 -0.90
N PHE A 389 0.21 6.59 -1.44
CA PHE A 389 -0.72 7.43 -0.66
C PHE A 389 -1.64 6.61 0.26
N ALA A 390 -1.86 5.33 -0.04
CA ALA A 390 -2.56 4.41 0.85
C ALA A 390 -1.61 3.70 1.83
N GLY A 391 -0.31 3.67 1.54
CA GLY A 391 0.69 2.93 2.32
C GLY A 391 0.61 1.41 2.19
N LEU A 392 0.05 0.91 1.08
CA LEU A 392 -0.26 -0.51 0.92
C LEU A 392 0.37 -1.09 -0.35
N PRO A 393 0.83 -2.34 -0.32
CA PRO A 393 1.24 -3.04 -1.53
C PRO A 393 -0.01 -3.41 -2.35
N LEU A 394 0.05 -3.20 -3.65
CA LEU A 394 -1.04 -3.39 -4.59
C LEU A 394 -0.59 -4.25 -5.77
N TYR A 395 -1.51 -5.04 -6.30
CA TYR A 395 -1.25 -5.92 -7.43
C TYR A 395 -2.47 -5.98 -8.35
N ILE A 396 -2.22 -5.73 -9.64
CA ILE A 396 -3.20 -5.85 -10.71
C ILE A 396 -2.79 -7.00 -11.62
N LYS A 397 -3.53 -8.11 -11.53
CA LYS A 397 -3.33 -9.30 -12.38
C LYS A 397 -3.61 -9.03 -13.84
N ASP A 398 -4.70 -8.34 -14.16
CA ASP A 398 -5.09 -8.02 -15.53
C ASP A 398 -5.78 -6.65 -15.59
N PHE A 399 -5.12 -5.72 -16.26
CA PHE A 399 -5.53 -4.33 -16.37
C PHE A 399 -6.88 -4.14 -17.09
N ARG A 400 -7.32 -5.10 -17.91
CA ARG A 400 -8.60 -5.02 -18.64
C ARG A 400 -9.82 -5.05 -17.71
N HIS A 401 -9.66 -5.62 -16.53
CA HIS A 401 -10.73 -5.76 -15.53
C HIS A 401 -10.75 -4.61 -14.50
N TYR A 402 -9.84 -3.62 -14.63
CA TYR A 402 -9.66 -2.57 -13.63
C TYR A 402 -10.04 -1.18 -14.17
N ARG A 403 -10.98 -0.50 -13.49
CA ARG A 403 -11.44 0.86 -13.85
C ARG A 403 -10.65 1.95 -13.11
N LEU A 404 -9.38 2.13 -13.46
CA LEU A 404 -8.61 3.32 -13.06
C LEU A 404 -8.51 4.32 -14.22
N GLN A 405 -8.56 5.63 -13.93
CA GLN A 405 -8.32 6.67 -14.93
C GLN A 405 -6.82 6.77 -15.23
N VAL A 406 -6.36 6.00 -16.24
CA VAL A 406 -4.91 5.86 -16.55
C VAL A 406 -4.55 6.47 -17.92
N GLY A 407 -5.37 7.42 -18.40
CA GLY A 407 -5.26 8.00 -19.75
C GLY A 407 -3.90 8.64 -20.07
N SER A 408 -3.17 9.13 -19.06
CA SER A 408 -1.83 9.71 -19.20
C SER A 408 -0.69 8.69 -19.17
N LEU A 409 -0.81 7.59 -18.41
CA LEU A 409 0.26 6.58 -18.24
C LEU A 409 0.44 5.69 -19.49
N LYS A 410 -0.68 5.24 -20.10
CA LYS A 410 -0.67 4.42 -21.33
C LYS A 410 0.08 5.07 -22.50
N ARG A 411 0.12 6.40 -22.53
CA ARG A 411 0.77 7.19 -23.59
C ARG A 411 2.23 7.52 -23.28
N ALA A 412 2.61 7.54 -22.00
CA ALA A 412 3.93 7.95 -21.52
C ALA A 412 4.98 6.82 -21.61
N MET A 413 4.61 5.57 -21.31
CA MET A 413 5.56 4.43 -21.32
C MET A 413 5.81 3.85 -22.72
N GLY A 414 4.96 4.15 -23.71
CA GLY A 414 5.00 3.47 -25.01
C GLY A 414 4.66 1.97 -24.94
N LEU A 415 4.22 1.49 -23.77
CA LEU A 415 3.81 0.12 -23.50
C LEU A 415 2.31 0.09 -23.18
N THR A 416 1.63 -0.94 -23.67
CA THR A 416 0.29 -1.25 -23.19
C THR A 416 0.44 -1.98 -21.86
N ILE A 417 0.01 -1.34 -20.78
CA ILE A 417 0.02 -1.92 -19.43
C ILE A 417 -1.02 -3.06 -19.38
N THR A 418 -0.57 -4.25 -19.00
CA THR A 418 -1.38 -5.48 -18.89
C THR A 418 -1.43 -6.02 -17.46
N SER A 419 -0.36 -5.87 -16.68
CA SER A 419 -0.28 -6.22 -15.26
C SER A 419 0.72 -5.35 -14.52
N GLU A 420 0.49 -5.10 -13.23
CA GLU A 420 1.37 -4.26 -12.41
C GLU A 420 1.45 -4.76 -10.97
N ILE A 421 2.59 -4.55 -10.32
CA ILE A 421 2.81 -4.71 -8.88
C ILE A 421 3.34 -3.37 -8.36
N ALA A 422 2.84 -2.87 -7.23
CA ALA A 422 3.42 -1.73 -6.53
C ALA A 422 3.56 -2.04 -5.04
N VAL A 423 4.74 -1.81 -4.46
CA VAL A 423 5.05 -2.02 -3.05
C VAL A 423 5.53 -0.71 -2.45
N PRO A 424 4.97 -0.22 -1.34
CA PRO A 424 5.38 1.03 -0.73
C PRO A 424 6.80 0.94 -0.16
N LEU A 425 7.52 2.06 -0.21
CA LEU A 425 8.82 2.25 0.41
C LEU A 425 8.63 3.14 1.64
N GLY A 426 8.70 2.53 2.83
CA GLY A 426 8.57 3.21 4.12
C GLY A 426 9.31 2.43 5.21
N ILE A 427 9.91 3.16 6.16
CA ILE A 427 10.56 2.55 7.33
C ILE A 427 9.50 2.14 8.37
N ASP A 428 8.37 2.85 8.37
CA ASP A 428 7.11 2.59 9.04
C ASP A 428 5.94 3.20 8.22
N GLU A 429 4.69 2.92 8.58
CA GLU A 429 3.51 3.37 7.82
C GLU A 429 3.29 4.88 7.84
N SER A 430 3.84 5.58 8.85
CA SER A 430 3.81 7.04 8.95
C SER A 430 4.74 7.73 7.93
N GLU A 431 5.78 7.03 7.49
CA GLU A 431 6.84 7.58 6.64
C GLU A 431 7.01 6.82 5.31
N VAL A 432 5.90 6.63 4.57
CA VAL A 432 5.97 6.15 3.18
C VAL A 432 6.56 7.25 2.29
N PHE A 433 7.83 7.08 1.95
CA PHE A 433 8.63 8.01 1.16
C PHE A 433 8.64 7.69 -0.34
N GLY A 434 8.05 6.57 -0.77
CA GLY A 434 8.09 6.13 -2.16
C GLY A 434 7.36 4.81 -2.41
N ALA A 435 7.53 4.25 -3.61
CA ALA A 435 7.08 2.90 -3.98
C ALA A 435 8.07 2.24 -4.95
N LEU A 436 8.16 0.92 -4.94
CA LEU A 436 8.71 0.11 -6.01
C LEU A 436 7.57 -0.39 -6.87
N GLU A 437 7.63 -0.20 -8.18
CA GLU A 437 6.62 -0.65 -9.13
C GLU A 437 7.22 -1.55 -10.19
N LEU A 438 6.54 -2.65 -10.51
CA LEU A 438 6.81 -3.49 -11.68
C LEU A 438 5.68 -3.36 -12.68
N VAL A 439 6.04 -3.27 -13.96
CA VAL A 439 5.10 -3.14 -15.07
C VAL A 439 5.33 -4.25 -16.08
N ASN A 440 4.26 -5.02 -16.32
CA ASN A 440 4.16 -6.17 -17.20
C ASN A 440 5.15 -7.30 -16.91
N LYS A 441 4.72 -8.54 -17.08
CA LYS A 441 5.63 -9.69 -17.18
C LYS A 441 6.04 -9.89 -18.64
N GLN A 442 7.26 -10.36 -18.90
CA GLN A 442 7.73 -10.65 -20.26
C GLN A 442 6.81 -11.67 -20.94
N ASN A 443 6.41 -12.71 -20.21
CA ASN A 443 5.47 -13.72 -20.65
C ASN A 443 4.31 -13.84 -19.64
N GLY A 444 3.08 -13.58 -20.09
CA GLY A 444 1.87 -13.72 -19.26
C GLY A 444 1.62 -12.54 -18.33
N PHE A 445 1.11 -12.83 -17.14
CA PHE A 445 0.78 -11.86 -16.09
C PHE A 445 1.59 -12.18 -14.83
N PHE A 446 1.84 -11.17 -14.01
CA PHE A 446 2.37 -11.41 -12.67
C PHE A 446 1.49 -12.39 -11.90
N SER A 447 2.09 -13.25 -11.08
CA SER A 447 1.39 -14.15 -10.17
C SER A 447 1.35 -13.56 -8.75
N VAL A 448 0.64 -14.24 -7.85
CA VAL A 448 0.63 -13.84 -6.43
C VAL A 448 1.98 -14.13 -5.78
N GLU A 449 2.71 -15.12 -6.29
CA GLU A 449 4.06 -15.48 -5.88
C GLU A 449 5.06 -14.40 -6.29
N ASP A 450 4.94 -13.85 -7.51
CA ASP A 450 5.74 -12.67 -7.92
C ASP A 450 5.49 -11.49 -6.98
N PHE A 451 4.22 -11.21 -6.65
CA PHE A 451 3.85 -10.14 -5.73
C PHE A 451 4.46 -10.33 -4.32
N ALA A 452 4.37 -11.55 -3.77
CA ALA A 452 4.93 -11.87 -2.46
C ALA A 452 6.46 -11.72 -2.45
N LEU A 453 7.14 -12.22 -3.48
CA LEU A 453 8.60 -12.12 -3.62
C LEU A 453 9.06 -10.66 -3.70
N VAL A 454 8.38 -9.85 -4.52
CA VAL A 454 8.69 -8.42 -4.67
C VAL A 454 8.51 -7.68 -3.34
N ASN A 455 7.43 -7.98 -2.61
CA ASN A 455 7.20 -7.39 -1.31
C ASN A 455 8.29 -7.76 -0.31
N GLU A 456 8.67 -9.04 -0.22
CA GLU A 456 9.73 -9.51 0.69
C GLU A 456 11.11 -8.94 0.34
N MET A 457 11.51 -8.95 -0.94
CA MET A 457 12.76 -8.33 -1.39
C MET A 457 12.77 -6.81 -1.10
N THR A 458 11.63 -6.14 -1.26
CA THR A 458 11.52 -4.72 -0.92
C THR A 458 11.71 -4.48 0.58
N LEU A 459 11.10 -5.31 1.43
CA LEU A 459 11.26 -5.23 2.89
C LEU A 459 12.70 -5.52 3.34
N VAL A 460 13.36 -6.51 2.73
CA VAL A 460 14.78 -6.81 2.96
C VAL A 460 15.66 -5.61 2.60
N MET A 461 15.43 -5.00 1.44
CA MET A 461 16.14 -3.79 1.04
C MET A 461 15.90 -2.63 2.03
N LEU A 462 14.65 -2.45 2.49
CA LEU A 462 14.30 -1.41 3.46
C LEU A 462 14.97 -1.63 4.83
N ASP A 463 15.15 -2.87 5.27
CA ASP A 463 15.89 -3.19 6.49
C ASP A 463 17.38 -2.85 6.36
N VAL A 464 18.01 -3.17 5.22
CA VAL A 464 19.40 -2.75 4.92
C VAL A 464 19.51 -1.23 4.88
N PHE A 465 18.55 -0.56 4.23
CA PHE A 465 18.47 0.89 4.21
C PHE A 465 18.37 1.46 5.62
N LYS A 466 17.47 0.94 6.47
CA LYS A 466 17.29 1.37 7.87
C LYS A 466 18.57 1.19 8.69
N LYS A 467 19.22 0.02 8.60
CA LYS A 467 20.48 -0.29 9.30
C LYS A 467 21.64 0.60 8.87
N SER A 468 21.62 1.08 7.63
CA SER A 468 22.69 1.97 7.12
C SER A 468 22.72 3.34 7.82
N GLY A 469 21.63 3.75 8.49
CA GLY A 469 21.49 5.07 9.12
C GLY A 469 21.51 6.24 8.12
N LYS A 470 21.42 5.95 6.82
CA LYS A 470 21.49 6.96 5.77
C LYS A 470 20.13 7.64 5.61
N SER A 471 20.14 8.97 5.59
CA SER A 471 18.93 9.71 5.23
C SER A 471 18.69 9.62 3.72
N LEU A 472 17.42 9.45 3.35
CA LEU A 472 16.98 9.59 1.97
C LEU A 472 17.25 11.00 1.43
N ASP A 473 17.33 12.02 2.29
CA ASP A 473 17.54 13.42 1.89
C ASP A 473 18.87 13.65 1.18
N ASN A 474 19.90 12.86 1.49
CA ASN A 474 21.21 12.92 0.82
C ASN A 474 21.21 12.28 -0.58
N TYR A 475 20.14 11.55 -0.94
CA TYR A 475 20.03 10.72 -2.14
C TYR A 475 18.76 10.95 -2.95
N ARG A 476 17.86 11.78 -2.44
CA ARG A 476 17.19 12.75 -3.29
C ARG A 476 18.32 13.56 -3.92
N ASP A 477 18.92 13.04 -5.01
CA ASP A 477 19.76 13.84 -5.89
C ASP A 477 18.80 14.90 -6.41
N PHE A 478 18.76 15.99 -5.65
CA PHE A 478 17.88 17.09 -5.87
C PHE A 478 18.50 17.95 -6.93
N SER A 479 19.74 17.76 -7.40
CA SER A 479 20.29 18.62 -8.42
C SER A 479 19.37 18.64 -9.65
N LEU A 480 18.72 19.79 -9.87
CA LEU A 480 17.88 19.97 -11.04
C LEU A 480 18.77 19.95 -12.28
N LEU A 481 19.97 20.51 -12.16
CA LEU A 481 20.94 20.59 -13.24
C LEU A 481 22.32 20.27 -12.67
N GLN A 482 23.04 19.35 -13.31
CA GLN A 482 24.46 19.09 -13.11
C GLN A 482 25.19 19.10 -14.44
N ILE A 483 26.46 19.49 -14.42
CA ILE A 483 27.41 19.25 -15.50
C ILE A 483 28.55 18.42 -14.92
N ARG A 484 28.86 17.30 -15.58
CA ARG A 484 29.96 16.41 -15.19
C ARG A 484 30.96 16.29 -16.33
N LYS A 485 32.25 16.27 -15.99
CA LYS A 485 33.36 16.03 -16.92
C LYS A 485 34.20 14.85 -16.41
N GLY A 486 34.38 13.82 -17.23
CA GLY A 486 35.13 12.61 -16.81
C GLY A 486 34.59 11.96 -15.53
N GLY A 487 33.27 12.03 -15.31
CA GLY A 487 32.60 11.50 -14.11
C GLY A 487 32.63 12.41 -12.87
N LYS A 488 33.42 13.49 -12.86
CA LYS A 488 33.44 14.47 -11.76
C LYS A 488 32.44 15.60 -12.00
N PRO A 489 31.66 16.03 -10.99
CA PRO A 489 30.80 17.20 -11.11
C PRO A 489 31.65 18.48 -11.21
N ILE A 490 31.37 19.31 -12.23
CA ILE A 490 32.00 20.63 -12.40
C ILE A 490 31.02 21.77 -12.10
N PHE A 491 29.71 21.51 -12.15
CA PHE A 491 28.66 22.43 -11.75
C PHE A 491 27.42 21.64 -11.32
N ALA A 492 26.71 22.11 -10.31
CA ALA A 492 25.43 21.57 -9.90
C ALA A 492 24.59 22.69 -9.28
N VAL A 493 23.27 22.64 -9.50
CA VAL A 493 22.28 23.43 -8.76
C VAL A 493 21.18 22.51 -8.25
N GLU A 494 20.91 22.59 -6.95
CA GLU A 494 19.85 21.83 -6.29
C GLU A 494 18.46 22.28 -6.75
N LYS A 495 17.52 21.34 -6.88
CA LYS A 495 16.12 21.57 -7.25
C LYS A 495 15.47 22.35 -6.13
N ASN A 496 14.76 23.39 -6.53
CA ASN A 496 14.25 24.42 -5.64
C ASN A 496 15.36 25.20 -4.91
N GLY A 497 16.62 25.05 -5.34
CA GLY A 497 17.74 25.84 -4.86
C GLY A 497 17.75 27.21 -5.51
N TYR A 498 18.36 28.15 -4.79
CA TYR A 498 18.67 29.48 -5.28
C TYR A 498 20.19 29.64 -5.27
N GLN A 499 20.80 29.87 -6.42
CA GLN A 499 22.24 29.94 -6.60
C GLN A 499 22.63 31.22 -7.33
N GLU A 500 23.66 31.90 -6.84
CA GLU A 500 24.21 33.12 -7.47
C GLU A 500 25.59 32.81 -8.03
N GLU A 501 25.80 33.14 -9.31
CA GLU A 501 27.06 32.96 -10.02
C GLU A 501 27.58 34.33 -10.47
N ASN A 502 28.80 34.66 -10.03
CA ASN A 502 29.41 35.96 -10.25
C ASN A 502 30.53 35.83 -11.30
N PHE A 503 30.48 36.64 -12.35
CA PHE A 503 31.44 36.59 -13.46
C PHE A 503 32.29 37.86 -13.52
N ILE A 504 33.57 37.69 -13.87
CA ILE A 504 34.51 38.80 -14.06
C ILE A 504 34.36 39.38 -15.47
N THR A 505 34.15 38.51 -16.46
CA THR A 505 34.01 38.92 -17.86
C THR A 505 32.69 38.44 -18.48
N GLN A 506 32.22 39.19 -19.50
CA GLN A 506 31.04 38.78 -20.28
C GLN A 506 31.27 37.49 -21.08
N GLU A 507 32.52 37.20 -21.44
CA GLU A 507 32.90 35.98 -22.16
C GLU A 507 32.74 34.73 -21.28
N GLU A 508 33.24 34.76 -20.05
CA GLU A 508 33.08 33.68 -19.06
C GLU A 508 31.61 33.37 -18.80
N LYS A 509 30.81 34.43 -18.57
CA LYS A 509 29.37 34.31 -18.37
C LYS A 509 28.66 33.70 -19.58
N SER A 510 28.99 34.18 -20.78
CA SER A 510 28.42 33.67 -22.03
C SER A 510 28.78 32.20 -22.24
N PHE A 511 30.02 31.80 -21.91
CA PHE A 511 30.47 30.41 -21.97
C PHE A 511 29.73 29.53 -20.96
N PHE A 512 29.64 29.96 -19.71
CA PHE A 512 28.89 29.27 -18.66
C PHE A 512 27.42 29.09 -19.06
N LEU A 513 26.78 30.17 -19.53
CA LEU A 513 25.39 30.15 -19.96
C LEU A 513 25.17 29.16 -21.11
N LYS A 514 26.02 29.19 -22.15
CA LYS A 514 25.95 28.20 -23.24
C LYS A 514 26.11 26.78 -22.72
N LYS A 515 26.95 26.56 -21.70
CA LYS A 515 27.19 25.23 -21.13
C LYS A 515 25.98 24.72 -20.33
N ILE A 516 25.39 25.52 -19.43
CA ILE A 516 24.17 25.13 -18.67
C ILE A 516 22.91 25.01 -19.56
N MET A 517 22.92 25.68 -20.71
CA MET A 517 21.91 25.54 -21.77
C MET A 517 22.15 24.32 -22.69
N GLY A 518 23.25 23.58 -22.50
CA GLY A 518 23.64 22.42 -23.29
C GLY A 518 24.08 22.73 -24.73
N GLN A 519 24.44 23.98 -25.03
CA GLN A 519 24.85 24.42 -26.36
C GLN A 519 26.34 24.22 -26.64
N SER A 520 27.16 24.10 -25.59
CA SER A 520 28.63 24.00 -25.70
C SER A 520 29.21 22.88 -24.83
N LEU A 521 28.57 21.71 -24.82
CA LEU A 521 29.08 20.52 -24.13
C LEU A 521 30.25 19.92 -24.91
N GLU A 522 31.34 19.60 -24.21
CA GLU A 522 32.48 18.84 -24.74
C GLU A 522 32.13 17.34 -24.89
N SER A 523 33.00 16.56 -25.54
CA SER A 523 32.74 15.13 -25.80
C SER A 523 32.72 14.25 -24.54
N ASP A 524 33.49 14.62 -23.53
CA ASP A 524 33.58 13.95 -22.23
C ASP A 524 32.67 14.59 -21.16
N GLU A 525 31.87 15.57 -21.56
CA GLU A 525 30.92 16.27 -20.71
C GLU A 525 29.51 15.72 -20.84
N ARG A 526 28.81 15.71 -19.71
CA ARG A 526 27.41 15.30 -19.60
C ARG A 526 26.64 16.35 -18.83
N LEU A 527 25.57 16.85 -19.44
CA LEU A 527 24.58 17.67 -18.75
C LEU A 527 23.52 16.74 -18.22
N ILE A 528 23.24 16.80 -16.93
CA ILE A 528 22.19 16.01 -16.30
C ILE A 528 21.13 17.01 -15.86
N PHE A 529 19.93 16.94 -16.45
CA PHE A 529 18.81 17.77 -16.03
C PHE A 529 17.66 16.90 -15.54
N ASN A 530 17.24 17.10 -14.29
CA ASN A 530 16.24 16.29 -13.61
C ASN A 530 16.50 14.79 -13.84
N ARG A 531 17.77 14.37 -13.64
CA ARG A 531 18.30 13.00 -13.81
C ARG A 531 18.36 12.45 -15.24
N VAL A 532 17.89 13.19 -16.23
CA VAL A 532 18.07 12.84 -17.65
C VAL A 532 19.46 13.28 -18.09
N THR A 533 20.25 12.35 -18.62
CA THR A 533 21.60 12.64 -19.12
C THR A 533 21.57 13.03 -20.58
N PHE A 534 22.11 14.21 -20.88
CA PHE A 534 22.29 14.75 -22.21
C PHE A 534 23.78 14.82 -22.55
N THR A 535 24.12 14.30 -23.72
CA THR A 535 25.44 14.46 -24.33
C THR A 535 25.36 15.46 -25.47
N ARG A 536 26.51 15.93 -25.95
CA ARG A 536 26.62 16.85 -27.09
C ARG A 536 25.79 16.43 -28.32
N ASN A 537 25.58 15.13 -28.54
CA ASN A 537 24.91 14.60 -29.72
C ASN A 537 23.37 14.64 -29.62
N LYS A 538 22.80 14.91 -28.44
CA LYS A 538 21.34 14.91 -28.20
C LYS A 538 20.71 16.30 -28.41
N GLN A 539 21.06 16.98 -29.51
CA GLN A 539 20.69 18.40 -29.74
C GLN A 539 19.17 18.66 -29.76
N ASP A 540 18.38 17.76 -30.34
CA ASP A 540 16.91 17.90 -30.36
C ASP A 540 16.29 17.75 -28.97
N GLN A 541 16.79 16.81 -28.17
CA GLN A 541 16.34 16.63 -26.78
C GLN A 541 16.70 17.86 -25.93
N LEU A 542 17.93 18.38 -26.08
CA LEU A 542 18.37 19.62 -25.43
C LEU A 542 17.54 20.85 -25.86
N LYS A 543 17.14 20.93 -27.13
CA LYS A 543 16.24 21.98 -27.61
C LYS A 543 14.85 21.91 -26.99
N ARG A 544 14.30 20.71 -26.83
CA ARG A 544 13.01 20.49 -26.15
C ARG A 544 13.11 20.86 -24.67
N LEU A 545 14.16 20.42 -24.00
CA LEU A 545 14.46 20.75 -22.60
C LEU A 545 14.42 22.27 -22.39
N ARG A 546 15.18 23.03 -23.17
CA ARG A 546 15.20 24.50 -23.07
C ARG A 546 13.84 25.14 -23.30
N LYS A 547 13.05 24.61 -24.22
CA LYS A 547 11.73 25.17 -24.56
C LYS A 547 10.69 24.90 -23.46
N GLN A 548 10.80 23.78 -22.75
CA GLN A 548 9.78 23.30 -21.81
C GLN A 548 10.13 23.63 -20.36
N GLU A 549 11.40 23.47 -19.97
CA GLU A 549 11.80 23.46 -18.57
C GLU A 549 12.53 24.73 -18.13
N TYR A 550 13.04 25.52 -19.08
CA TYR A 550 13.87 26.69 -18.81
C TYR A 550 13.11 27.97 -19.14
N VAL A 551 13.32 28.99 -18.33
CA VAL A 551 13.02 30.37 -18.69
C VAL A 551 14.16 31.26 -18.26
N MET A 552 14.45 32.29 -19.05
CA MET A 552 15.38 33.35 -18.69
C MET A 552 14.66 34.67 -18.46
N ILE A 553 14.93 35.31 -17.33
CA ILE A 553 14.53 36.69 -17.02
C ILE A 553 15.63 37.62 -17.55
N PHE A 554 15.22 38.69 -18.22
CA PHE A 554 16.11 39.61 -18.94
C PHE A 554 16.89 38.97 -20.10
N GLU A 555 16.29 37.96 -20.75
CA GLU A 555 16.85 37.35 -21.97
C GLU A 555 17.05 38.40 -23.08
N ASN A 556 16.03 39.25 -23.28
CA ASN A 556 16.01 40.28 -24.30
C ASN A 556 16.14 41.66 -23.65
N SER A 557 17.37 42.09 -23.36
CA SER A 557 17.64 43.40 -22.73
C SER A 557 17.04 44.59 -23.48
N HIS A 558 16.88 44.48 -24.82
CA HIS A 558 16.24 45.49 -25.66
C HIS A 558 14.74 45.68 -25.38
N LEU A 559 14.07 44.71 -24.75
CA LEU A 559 12.66 44.82 -24.42
C LEU A 559 12.40 46.02 -23.51
N ARG A 560 13.33 46.32 -22.59
CA ARG A 560 13.26 47.45 -21.66
C ARG A 560 13.05 48.81 -22.37
N VAL A 561 13.59 48.98 -23.57
CA VAL A 561 13.50 50.24 -24.34
C VAL A 561 12.45 50.18 -25.47
N SER A 562 11.65 49.11 -25.51
CA SER A 562 10.68 48.89 -26.57
C SER A 562 9.45 49.79 -26.47
N LYS A 563 8.95 50.23 -27.62
CA LYS A 563 7.65 50.94 -27.77
C LYS A 563 6.45 49.98 -27.76
N THR A 564 6.68 48.67 -27.69
CA THR A 564 5.60 47.66 -27.64
C THR A 564 4.77 47.86 -26.37
N ARG A 565 3.44 47.71 -26.48
CA ARG A 565 2.52 47.78 -25.34
C ARG A 565 2.57 46.51 -24.50
N VAL A 566 2.35 46.62 -23.20
CA VAL A 566 2.30 45.47 -22.26
C VAL A 566 1.35 44.37 -22.76
N LYS A 567 0.12 44.74 -23.16
CA LYS A 567 -0.87 43.77 -23.65
C LYS A 567 -0.37 42.95 -24.84
N THR A 568 0.40 43.55 -25.75
CA THR A 568 0.87 42.89 -26.96
C THR A 568 1.83 41.76 -26.61
N VAL A 569 2.71 41.98 -25.62
CA VAL A 569 3.65 40.96 -25.15
C VAL A 569 2.93 39.83 -24.42
N LEU A 570 1.99 40.16 -23.53
CA LEU A 570 1.23 39.16 -22.78
C LEU A 570 0.32 38.30 -23.68
N VAL A 571 -0.32 38.90 -24.68
CA VAL A 571 -1.11 38.15 -25.68
C VAL A 571 -0.22 37.20 -26.48
N ALA A 572 0.93 37.67 -26.96
CA ALA A 572 1.88 36.82 -27.69
C ALA A 572 2.34 35.63 -26.83
N LEU A 573 2.57 35.84 -25.53
CA LEU A 573 2.93 34.79 -24.59
C LEU A 573 1.79 33.75 -24.42
N LEU A 574 0.56 34.20 -24.20
CA LEU A 574 -0.60 33.31 -24.05
C LEU A 574 -0.86 32.48 -25.32
N LEU A 575 -0.73 33.09 -26.50
CA LEU A 575 -0.82 32.40 -27.79
C LEU A 575 0.27 31.33 -27.93
N HIS A 576 1.50 31.64 -27.51
CA HIS A 576 2.61 30.68 -27.55
C HIS A 576 2.37 29.49 -26.60
N LEU A 577 1.79 29.73 -25.43
CA LEU A 577 1.49 28.70 -24.43
C LEU A 577 0.30 27.81 -24.79
N ARG A 578 -0.60 28.27 -25.69
CA ARG A 578 -1.86 27.59 -26.03
C ARG A 578 -2.72 27.26 -24.80
N GLU A 579 -2.68 28.10 -23.77
CA GLU A 579 -3.31 27.83 -22.47
C GLU A 579 -4.69 28.51 -22.37
N ASN A 580 -5.75 27.78 -22.73
CA ASN A 580 -7.12 28.31 -22.80
C ASN A 580 -7.75 28.66 -21.43
N ARG A 581 -7.08 28.36 -20.31
CA ARG A 581 -7.61 28.52 -18.95
C ARG A 581 -7.27 29.87 -18.30
N ILE A 582 -6.28 30.59 -18.83
CA ILE A 582 -5.84 31.87 -18.27
C ILE A 582 -6.11 32.94 -19.33
N ASN A 583 -7.03 33.86 -19.03
CA ASN A 583 -7.28 35.00 -19.90
C ASN A 583 -6.32 36.15 -19.58
N LEU A 584 -6.22 37.10 -20.51
CA LEU A 584 -5.29 38.23 -20.45
C LEU A 584 -5.47 39.07 -19.18
N ASN A 585 -6.72 39.31 -18.75
CA ASN A 585 -7.02 40.13 -17.58
C ASN A 585 -6.59 39.45 -16.28
N ALA A 586 -6.84 38.14 -16.15
CA ALA A 586 -6.40 37.36 -15.00
C ALA A 586 -4.87 37.35 -14.87
N LEU A 587 -4.14 37.25 -16.00
CA LEU A 587 -2.68 37.36 -16.02
C LEU A 587 -2.20 38.76 -15.61
N ALA A 588 -2.80 39.81 -16.19
CA ALA A 588 -2.46 41.19 -15.85
C ALA A 588 -2.70 41.49 -14.36
N SER A 589 -3.76 40.92 -13.79
CA SER A 589 -4.08 41.01 -12.36
C SER A 589 -3.07 40.30 -11.49
N MET A 590 -2.74 39.05 -11.84
CA MET A 590 -1.73 38.26 -11.13
C MET A 590 -0.37 38.98 -11.00
N ILE A 591 0.02 39.73 -12.04
CA ILE A 591 1.32 40.43 -12.09
C ILE A 591 1.21 41.89 -11.66
N GLY A 592 0.00 42.38 -11.33
CA GLY A 592 -0.27 43.74 -10.88
C GLY A 592 -0.03 44.82 -11.94
N LEU A 593 -0.41 44.54 -13.20
CA LEU A 593 -0.25 45.45 -14.36
C LEU A 593 -1.56 45.71 -15.12
N GLU A 594 -2.72 45.51 -14.47
CA GLU A 594 -4.06 45.71 -15.06
C GLU A 594 -4.22 47.11 -15.68
N ASP A 595 -3.85 48.15 -14.93
CA ASP A 595 -3.95 49.55 -15.37
C ASP A 595 -2.87 49.96 -16.39
N LYS A 596 -1.93 49.05 -16.68
CA LYS A 596 -0.75 49.33 -17.53
C LYS A 596 -0.80 48.61 -18.87
N MET A 597 -1.90 47.93 -19.18
CA MET A 597 -2.05 47.11 -20.40
C MET A 597 -1.80 47.87 -21.72
N ASN A 598 -2.15 49.16 -21.77
CA ASN A 598 -1.92 50.00 -22.95
C ASN A 598 -0.61 50.83 -22.89
N THR A 599 0.16 50.73 -21.80
CA THR A 599 1.42 51.46 -21.61
C THR A 599 2.53 50.81 -22.43
N SER A 600 3.43 51.61 -23.02
CA SER A 600 4.63 51.09 -23.70
C SER A 600 5.63 50.58 -22.67
N ILE A 601 6.38 49.52 -22.98
CA ILE A 601 7.34 48.91 -22.03
C ILE A 601 8.43 49.91 -21.60
N LYS A 602 8.91 50.75 -22.52
CA LYS A 602 9.86 51.84 -22.20
C LYS A 602 9.35 52.82 -21.15
N ASP A 603 8.03 52.95 -21.01
CA ASP A 603 7.38 53.89 -20.09
C ASP A 603 7.04 53.26 -18.73
N LEU A 604 7.35 51.97 -18.53
CA LEU A 604 7.22 51.30 -17.23
C LEU A 604 8.34 51.74 -16.28
N SER A 605 8.01 51.88 -15.00
CA SER A 605 9.01 51.96 -13.93
C SER A 605 9.83 50.66 -13.84
N GLY A 606 11.00 50.71 -13.21
CA GLY A 606 11.84 49.52 -13.03
C GLY A 606 11.11 48.38 -12.30
N ALA A 607 10.28 48.70 -11.29
CA ALA A 607 9.50 47.72 -10.56
C ALA A 607 8.34 47.13 -11.38
N GLU A 608 7.67 47.93 -12.21
CA GLU A 608 6.64 47.42 -13.14
C GLU A 608 7.25 46.54 -14.23
N TYR A 609 8.41 46.91 -14.77
CA TYR A 609 9.13 46.10 -15.75
C TYR A 609 9.57 44.75 -15.16
N ILE A 610 10.06 44.74 -13.92
CA ILE A 610 10.38 43.49 -13.20
C ILE A 610 9.14 42.62 -13.00
N ARG A 611 7.99 43.20 -12.63
CA ARG A 611 6.74 42.44 -12.50
C ARG A 611 6.31 41.81 -13.82
N LEU A 612 6.49 42.53 -14.93
CA LEU A 612 6.24 41.99 -16.28
C LEU A 612 7.14 40.79 -16.58
N GLU A 613 8.46 40.93 -16.43
CA GLU A 613 9.44 39.85 -16.69
C GLU A 613 9.23 38.63 -15.79
N TYR A 614 9.06 38.85 -14.48
CA TYR A 614 8.76 37.79 -13.51
C TYR A 614 7.45 37.07 -13.84
N GLY A 615 6.40 37.82 -14.16
CA GLY A 615 5.10 37.29 -14.53
C GLY A 615 5.15 36.43 -15.79
N MET A 616 5.82 36.93 -16.82
CA MET A 616 6.07 36.20 -18.07
C MET A 616 6.84 34.90 -17.82
N ALA A 617 7.78 34.90 -16.87
CA ALA A 617 8.53 33.71 -16.52
C ALA A 617 7.69 32.69 -15.75
N ARG A 618 6.93 33.13 -14.74
CA ARG A 618 6.17 32.25 -13.85
C ARG A 618 4.97 31.58 -14.52
N ILE A 619 4.30 32.25 -15.46
CA ILE A 619 3.15 31.64 -16.16
C ILE A 619 3.58 30.41 -16.98
N ARG A 620 4.82 30.36 -17.46
CA ARG A 620 5.38 29.20 -18.17
C ARG A 620 5.59 27.97 -17.27
N ARG A 621 5.51 28.13 -15.95
CA ARG A 621 5.79 27.09 -14.93
C ARG A 621 7.10 26.31 -15.17
N PRO A 622 8.24 27.00 -15.40
CA PRO A 622 9.52 26.33 -15.64
C PRO A 622 10.03 25.61 -14.39
N GLN A 623 10.87 24.60 -14.59
CA GLN A 623 11.66 24.01 -13.50
C GLN A 623 12.88 24.85 -13.16
N LEU A 624 13.52 25.47 -14.16
CA LEU A 624 14.70 26.32 -14.01
C LEU A 624 14.42 27.76 -14.51
N ILE A 625 14.66 28.74 -13.64
CA ILE A 625 14.67 30.17 -13.96
C ILE A 625 16.12 30.64 -13.91
N ILE A 626 16.61 31.19 -15.03
CA ILE A 626 17.91 31.86 -15.11
C ILE A 626 17.66 33.36 -15.09
N VAL A 627 18.26 34.09 -14.17
CA VAL A 627 18.16 35.56 -14.11
C VAL A 627 19.46 36.14 -14.64
N ASN A 628 19.39 36.85 -15.76
CA ASN A 628 20.55 37.54 -16.32
C ASN A 628 20.77 38.89 -15.62
N THR A 629 21.85 39.60 -15.96
CA THR A 629 22.09 40.96 -15.47
C THR A 629 20.95 41.87 -15.91
N PRO A 630 20.38 42.68 -15.00
CA PRO A 630 19.28 43.57 -15.35
C PRO A 630 19.71 44.60 -16.40
N PRO A 631 18.84 44.94 -17.36
CA PRO A 631 19.14 45.97 -18.35
C PRO A 631 19.24 47.36 -17.69
N ARG A 632 19.88 48.30 -18.39
CA ARG A 632 19.95 49.70 -17.95
C ARG A 632 18.56 50.26 -17.63
N GLY A 633 18.47 51.05 -16.56
CA GLY A 633 17.20 51.66 -16.11
C GLY A 633 16.36 50.79 -15.17
N VAL A 634 16.90 49.66 -14.69
CA VAL A 634 16.39 48.91 -13.55
C VAL A 634 17.28 49.22 -12.34
N SER A 635 16.69 49.74 -11.26
CA SER A 635 17.43 50.06 -10.03
C SER A 635 17.87 48.80 -9.30
N THR A 636 19.02 48.86 -8.60
CA THR A 636 19.51 47.78 -7.73
C THR A 636 18.47 47.33 -6.71
N ALA A 637 17.75 48.27 -6.08
CA ALA A 637 16.70 47.95 -5.10
C ALA A 637 15.57 47.09 -5.70
N ALA A 638 15.13 47.42 -6.91
CA ALA A 638 14.11 46.63 -7.61
C ALA A 638 14.62 45.24 -7.99
N PHE A 639 15.87 45.12 -8.45
CA PHE A 639 16.49 43.82 -8.73
C PHE A 639 16.60 42.94 -7.49
N LEU A 640 17.01 43.50 -6.34
CA LEU A 640 17.02 42.77 -5.07
C LEU A 640 15.62 42.31 -4.64
N ALA A 641 14.59 43.10 -4.89
CA ALA A 641 13.20 42.69 -4.63
C ALA A 641 12.76 41.50 -5.50
N LEU A 642 13.17 41.45 -6.77
CA LEU A 642 12.97 40.28 -7.63
C LEU A 642 13.67 39.05 -7.06
N CYS A 643 14.95 39.18 -6.70
CA CYS A 643 15.72 38.08 -6.11
C CYS A 643 15.10 37.57 -4.81
N SER A 644 14.63 38.46 -3.93
CA SER A 644 13.91 38.08 -2.70
C SER A 644 12.62 37.32 -3.01
N ARG A 645 11.87 37.73 -4.04
CA ARG A 645 10.67 37.01 -4.48
C ARG A 645 11.01 35.61 -5.02
N LEU A 646 12.07 35.49 -5.81
CA LEU A 646 12.54 34.23 -6.35
C LEU A 646 13.08 33.29 -5.26
N LYS A 647 13.76 33.81 -4.23
CA LYS A 647 14.12 33.02 -3.02
C LYS A 647 12.89 32.43 -2.35
N LYS A 648 11.81 33.21 -2.18
CA LYS A 648 10.53 32.70 -1.66
C LYS A 648 9.89 31.64 -2.56
N ASP A 649 10.06 31.73 -3.87
CA ASP A 649 9.58 30.71 -4.82
C ASP A 649 10.38 29.40 -4.70
N CYS A 650 11.68 29.50 -4.46
CA CYS A 650 12.55 28.38 -4.12
C CYS A 650 12.12 27.71 -2.80
N GLU A 651 11.93 28.50 -1.73
CA GLU A 651 11.44 28.01 -0.42
C GLU A 651 10.08 27.29 -0.53
N LYS A 652 9.18 27.81 -1.40
CA LYS A 652 7.87 27.21 -1.69
C LYS A 652 7.93 26.02 -2.65
N LYS A 653 9.13 25.57 -3.05
CA LYS A 653 9.36 24.44 -3.95
C LYS A 653 8.67 24.57 -5.32
N VAL A 654 8.62 25.78 -5.87
CA VAL A 654 7.96 26.05 -7.16
C VAL A 654 8.88 26.50 -8.29
N ALA A 655 10.17 26.70 -8.03
CA ALA A 655 11.19 26.94 -9.06
C ALA A 655 12.60 26.75 -8.50
N THR A 656 13.52 26.39 -9.38
CA THR A 656 14.97 26.48 -9.15
C THR A 656 15.50 27.72 -9.84
N VAL A 657 16.41 28.45 -9.19
CA VAL A 657 16.86 29.76 -9.68
C VAL A 657 18.38 29.82 -9.73
N ILE A 658 18.92 30.23 -10.88
CA ILE A 658 20.33 30.63 -11.03
C ILE A 658 20.33 32.12 -11.37
N VAL A 659 20.98 32.94 -10.56
CA VAL A 659 21.18 34.38 -10.82
C VAL A 659 22.59 34.61 -11.29
N LEU A 660 22.75 35.22 -12.47
CA LEU A 660 24.05 35.59 -13.03
C LEU A 660 24.30 37.07 -12.75
N THR A 661 25.40 37.40 -12.07
CA THR A 661 25.81 38.79 -11.85
C THR A 661 27.18 39.06 -12.45
N ASP A 662 27.41 40.33 -12.79
CA ASP A 662 28.69 40.82 -13.29
C ASP A 662 29.38 41.59 -12.16
N LYS A 663 30.69 41.40 -11.99
CA LYS A 663 31.50 42.13 -11.01
C LYS A 663 31.72 43.60 -11.37
#